data_AF-A0A9X9PU03-F1
#
_entry.id   AF-A0A9X9PU03-F1
#
_cell.length_a   1.000
_cell.length_b   1.000
_cell.length_c   1.000
_cell.angle_alpha   90.00
_cell.angle_beta   90.00
_cell.angle_gamma   90.00
#
_symmetry.space_group_name_H-M   'P 1'
#
loop_
_entity.id
_entity.type
_entity.pdbx_description
1 polymer ?
#
loop_
_entity_poly.entity_id
_entity_poly.type
_entity_poly.pdbx_seq_one_letter_code
_entity_poly.pdbx_strand_id
1 'polypeptide(L)'
;IRLYQSLLRRNGKELKSKIARLENGLLKLHSTSAQVDGLKARLAAQEGELRQKNEDADRLIQVVGVETDKVSREKAIADEEERRVALIMLEVKQKQKDCEEDLAKAEPALTAAQAALNTLNKTNLTELKSFGAPPPAVSNVTAAVMTLTARGGRVPKDRSWKAVKVTMAKVDGFLDSLVNFDKENIPDSCLKAIRPYLQDPEFKPELVATKSSAAAGLCSWVINIVRFYEVFCDVEPKRQALSRATADLTAAQEKLAAIKAKIAHLNENLAKLTAKFEKATADKLKCQQEAEATSGTISLANRLVGGLASENVRWAEAIQNFRHQESKLCGDILLTTAFVSYLGFFTKRYRQSLMDGTWRPYLSQLEVPIPVTPTLDPLRVLTDDADVAAWQNQGLPADRMSTENAAILLSCERWPLAVDPQLQGVKWIKNRYGENLRVTQIGQKGYLQTLEHALEAGDVVLIENLEESIDPVLGPLLGREVIKKGRFIKIGDKECEYNPKFRLILHTKLANPHYQPELQAQATLINFTVTRDGLEDQLLAAVVSMERPDLEQLKSDLTKQQNGFKITLKTLEDDLLSRLSSASGNFLGDTALVENLEITKQTAAEVEKKVQEAKVTEVEINEAREHYRPAAARASLLYFVMNDLSKVHPMYQFSLKAFSIVFRKAVEKAAPVQSLKERVTNLIDSITFSVYQYTTRGLFECDKLTYLTQLTFQILLMNQEVDAAEVDFLL
;
A
#
# COMPACT_ATOMS: atom_id res chain seq x y z
N ILE A 1 37.15 1.77 -36.78
CA ILE A 1 36.24 2.95 -36.71
C ILE A 1 34.78 2.55 -36.51
N ARG A 2 34.16 1.74 -37.39
CA ARG A 2 32.75 1.30 -37.20
C ARG A 2 32.52 0.62 -35.84
N LEU A 3 33.37 -0.35 -35.48
CA LEU A 3 33.38 -0.99 -34.17
C LEU A 3 33.45 0.01 -33.00
N TYR A 4 34.29 1.03 -33.12
CA TYR A 4 34.41 2.10 -32.12
C TYR A 4 33.10 2.88 -31.96
N GLN A 5 32.50 3.32 -33.07
CA GLN A 5 31.23 4.04 -33.04
C GLN A 5 30.09 3.18 -32.48
N SER A 6 30.04 1.90 -32.86
CA SER A 6 29.05 0.94 -32.39
C SER A 6 29.15 0.71 -30.88
N LEU A 7 30.35 0.38 -30.40
CA LEU A 7 30.62 0.17 -28.97
C LEU A 7 30.40 1.45 -28.15
N LEU A 8 30.82 2.61 -28.66
CA LEU A 8 30.59 3.90 -27.98
C LEU A 8 29.11 4.23 -27.84
N ARG A 9 28.30 4.01 -28.89
CA ARG A 9 26.84 4.21 -28.82
C ARG A 9 26.19 3.22 -27.87
N ARG A 10 26.55 1.94 -27.94
CA ARG A 10 25.97 0.89 -27.09
C ARG A 10 26.29 1.14 -25.62
N ASN A 11 27.57 1.24 -25.28
CA ASN A 11 28.02 1.41 -23.90
C ASN A 11 27.61 2.79 -23.36
N GLY A 12 27.63 3.84 -24.19
CA GLY A 12 27.15 5.17 -23.81
C GLY A 12 25.65 5.18 -23.52
N LYS A 13 24.82 4.49 -24.31
CA LYS A 13 23.38 4.35 -24.04
C LYS A 13 23.12 3.56 -22.76
N GLU A 14 23.87 2.47 -22.55
CA GLU A 14 23.76 1.66 -21.34
C GLU A 14 24.15 2.45 -20.08
N LEU A 15 25.26 3.18 -20.11
CA LEU A 15 25.72 4.01 -19.00
C LEU A 15 24.73 5.12 -18.69
N LYS A 16 24.22 5.83 -19.71
CA LYS A 16 23.18 6.86 -19.53
C LYS A 16 21.89 6.28 -18.96
N SER A 17 21.50 5.08 -19.39
CA SER A 17 20.33 4.39 -18.82
C SER A 17 20.52 4.04 -17.35
N LYS A 18 21.72 3.59 -16.95
CA LYS A 18 22.06 3.31 -15.54
C LYS A 18 22.05 4.58 -14.70
N ILE A 19 22.66 5.66 -15.19
CA ILE A 19 22.65 6.98 -14.53
C ILE A 19 21.22 7.48 -14.34
N ALA A 20 20.43 7.56 -15.42
CA ALA A 20 19.06 8.07 -15.36
C ALA A 20 18.18 7.25 -14.40
N ARG A 21 18.39 5.93 -14.32
CA ARG A 21 17.65 5.07 -13.41
C ARG A 21 17.96 5.37 -11.94
N LEU A 22 19.24 5.49 -11.60
CA LEU A 22 19.66 5.82 -10.23
C LEU A 22 19.28 7.25 -9.86
N GLU A 23 19.42 8.21 -10.79
CA GLU A 23 19.00 9.60 -10.59
C GLU A 23 17.49 9.70 -10.32
N ASN A 24 16.67 8.96 -11.07
CA ASN A 24 15.22 8.88 -10.81
C ASN A 24 14.92 8.30 -9.41
N GLY A 25 15.65 7.26 -9.00
CA GLY A 25 15.54 6.69 -7.65
C GLY A 25 15.89 7.70 -6.56
N LEU A 26 17.01 8.41 -6.74
CA LEU A 26 17.45 9.48 -5.83
C LEU A 26 16.47 10.64 -5.78
N LEU A 27 15.97 11.12 -6.91
CA LEU A 27 14.99 12.20 -6.97
C LEU A 27 13.72 11.83 -6.20
N LYS A 28 13.27 10.58 -6.32
CA LYS A 28 12.14 10.09 -5.52
C LYS A 28 12.44 10.08 -4.04
N LEU A 29 13.61 9.60 -3.62
CA LEU A 29 14.02 9.64 -2.20
C LEU A 29 14.07 11.08 -1.65
N HIS A 30 14.67 12.02 -2.39
CA HIS A 30 14.73 13.42 -1.98
C HIS A 30 13.34 14.07 -1.91
N SER A 31 12.50 13.81 -2.92
CA SER A 31 11.10 14.26 -2.91
C SER A 31 10.33 13.68 -1.72
N THR A 32 10.61 12.43 -1.34
CA THR A 32 9.99 11.77 -0.18
C THR A 32 10.39 12.47 1.11
N SER A 33 11.70 12.73 1.30
CA SER A 33 12.20 13.47 2.46
C SER A 33 11.54 14.85 2.57
N ALA A 34 11.44 15.58 1.46
CA ALA A 34 10.79 16.89 1.44
C ALA A 34 9.28 16.80 1.75
N GLN A 35 8.57 15.78 1.24
CA GLN A 35 7.16 15.55 1.57
C GLN A 35 6.99 15.20 3.05
N VAL A 36 7.90 14.43 3.64
CA VAL A 36 7.89 14.12 5.08
C VAL A 36 8.04 15.37 5.92
N ASP A 37 8.94 16.28 5.55
CA ASP A 37 9.12 17.54 6.29
C ASP A 37 7.87 18.43 6.19
N GLY A 38 7.22 18.46 5.02
CA GLY A 38 5.91 19.11 4.85
C GLY A 38 4.79 18.45 5.68
N LEU A 39 4.75 17.12 5.73
CA LEU A 39 3.78 16.38 6.55
C LEU A 39 4.03 16.58 8.05
N LYS A 40 5.29 16.67 8.50
CA LYS A 40 5.64 16.98 9.90
C LYS A 40 5.12 18.37 10.30
N ALA A 41 5.30 19.37 9.44
CA ALA A 41 4.73 20.70 9.67
C ALA A 41 3.19 20.66 9.74
N ARG A 42 2.54 19.88 8.86
CA ARG A 42 1.09 19.69 8.88
C ARG A 42 0.60 18.96 10.12
N LEU A 43 1.30 17.91 10.56
CA LEU A 43 0.99 17.17 11.78
C LEU A 43 1.10 18.09 13.00
N ALA A 44 2.14 18.91 13.10
CA ALA A 44 2.29 19.87 14.19
C ALA A 44 1.13 20.88 14.25
N ALA A 45 0.65 21.36 13.10
CA ALA A 45 -0.54 22.21 13.03
C ALA A 45 -1.81 21.46 13.44
N GLN A 46 -1.99 20.22 12.96
CA GLN A 46 -3.13 19.36 13.30
C GLN A 46 -3.17 18.99 14.78
N GLU A 47 -2.03 18.69 15.41
CA GLU A 47 -1.92 18.43 16.84
C GLU A 47 -2.27 19.67 17.68
N GLY A 48 -1.87 20.86 17.21
CA GLY A 48 -2.27 22.13 17.79
C GLY A 48 -3.79 22.35 17.74
N GLU A 49 -4.40 22.18 16.56
CA GLU A 49 -5.87 22.26 16.39
C GLU A 49 -6.61 21.20 17.21
N LEU A 50 -6.10 19.97 17.25
CA LEU A 50 -6.69 18.89 18.03
C LEU A 50 -6.70 19.21 19.52
N ARG A 51 -5.60 19.78 20.03
CA ARG A 51 -5.49 20.22 21.42
C ARG A 51 -6.52 21.29 21.73
N GLN A 52 -6.67 22.28 20.86
CA GLN A 52 -7.67 23.34 21.03
C GLN A 52 -9.11 22.78 21.00
N LYS A 53 -9.43 21.91 20.03
CA LYS A 53 -10.73 21.25 19.94
C LYS A 53 -11.02 20.31 21.13
N ASN A 54 -10.00 19.67 21.68
CA ASN A 54 -10.11 18.89 22.93
C ASN A 54 -10.52 19.79 24.09
N GLU A 55 -9.81 20.90 24.29
CA GLU A 55 -10.12 21.86 25.37
C GLU A 55 -11.51 22.49 25.21
N ASP A 56 -11.96 22.75 23.98
CA ASP A 56 -13.29 23.28 23.69
C ASP A 56 -14.40 22.23 23.91
N ALA A 57 -14.17 20.97 23.52
CA ALA A 57 -15.08 19.87 23.79
C ALA A 57 -15.22 19.59 25.29
N ASP A 58 -14.11 19.59 26.04
CA ASP A 58 -14.12 19.39 27.50
C ASP A 58 -14.86 20.51 28.23
N ARG A 59 -14.73 21.76 27.77
CA ARG A 59 -15.53 22.89 28.27
C ARG A 59 -17.02 22.71 27.99
N LEU A 60 -17.39 22.27 26.79
CA LEU A 60 -18.78 21.98 26.44
C LEU A 60 -19.36 20.84 27.27
N ILE A 61 -18.58 19.80 27.61
CA ILE A 61 -19.01 18.70 28.50
C ILE A 61 -19.41 19.23 29.87
N GLN A 62 -18.60 20.10 30.47
CA GLN A 62 -18.94 20.70 31.76
C GLN A 62 -20.24 21.50 31.71
N VAL A 63 -20.43 22.30 30.65
CA VAL A 63 -21.64 23.13 30.49
C VAL A 63 -22.88 22.28 30.24
N VAL A 64 -22.79 21.25 29.38
CA VAL A 64 -23.88 20.31 29.11
C VAL A 64 -24.24 19.52 30.37
N GLY A 65 -23.25 19.08 31.16
CA GLY A 65 -23.47 18.40 32.44
C GLY A 65 -24.26 19.25 33.44
N VAL A 66 -23.84 20.51 33.63
CA VAL A 66 -24.52 21.45 34.54
C VAL A 66 -25.95 21.76 34.08
N GLU A 67 -26.18 21.98 32.79
CA GLU A 67 -27.54 22.25 32.26
C GLU A 67 -28.43 20.99 32.28
N THR A 68 -27.87 19.80 32.07
CA THR A 68 -28.60 18.53 32.20
C THR A 68 -29.07 18.29 33.63
N ASP A 69 -28.22 18.58 34.61
CA ASP A 69 -28.58 18.50 36.03
C ASP A 69 -29.66 19.52 36.42
N LYS A 70 -29.63 20.73 35.87
CA LYS A 70 -30.68 21.73 36.09
C LYS A 70 -32.02 21.29 35.50
N VAL A 71 -32.02 20.78 34.27
CA VAL A 71 -33.23 20.25 33.62
C VAL A 71 -33.82 19.08 34.41
N SER A 72 -33.00 18.17 34.91
CA SER A 72 -33.49 17.02 35.68
C SER A 72 -34.15 17.44 37.01
N ARG A 73 -33.56 18.42 37.71
CA ARG A 73 -34.12 18.98 38.95
C ARG A 73 -35.45 19.70 38.72
N GLU A 74 -35.53 20.58 37.72
CA GLU A 74 -36.76 21.32 37.39
C GLU A 74 -37.85 20.36 36.90
N LYS A 75 -37.50 19.30 36.16
CA LYS A 75 -38.45 18.26 35.74
C LYS A 75 -39.01 17.46 36.92
N ALA A 76 -38.18 17.10 37.90
CA ALA A 76 -38.65 16.47 39.14
C ALA A 76 -39.63 17.36 39.93
N ILE A 77 -39.39 18.68 39.95
CA ILE A 77 -40.29 19.66 40.58
C ILE A 77 -41.62 19.74 39.81
N ALA A 78 -41.58 19.74 38.47
CA ALA A 78 -42.80 19.73 37.65
C ALA A 78 -43.63 18.46 37.83
N ASP A 79 -42.99 17.29 37.89
CA ASP A 79 -43.67 16.01 38.09
C ASP A 79 -44.41 15.98 39.44
N GLU A 80 -43.83 16.59 40.48
CA GLU A 80 -44.46 16.67 41.81
C GLU A 80 -45.64 17.66 41.84
N GLU A 81 -45.49 18.84 41.21
CA GLU A 81 -46.58 19.81 41.09
C GLU A 81 -47.70 19.31 40.17
N GLU A 82 -47.40 18.49 39.15
CA GLU A 82 -48.39 17.85 38.28
C GLU A 82 -49.25 16.84 39.05
N ARG A 83 -48.66 16.06 39.95
CA ARG A 83 -49.43 15.19 40.87
C ARG A 83 -50.34 15.99 41.79
N ARG A 84 -49.86 17.11 42.35
CA ARG A 84 -50.68 18.00 43.20
C ARG A 84 -51.86 18.59 42.44
N VAL A 85 -51.64 19.12 41.24
CA VAL A 85 -52.71 19.67 40.39
C VAL A 85 -53.73 18.59 40.02
N ALA A 86 -53.29 17.36 39.74
CA ALA A 86 -54.19 16.25 39.44
C ALA A 86 -55.09 15.86 40.63
N LEU A 87 -54.56 15.88 41.86
CA LEU A 87 -55.34 15.63 43.08
C LEU A 87 -56.40 16.71 43.32
N ILE A 88 -56.00 17.99 43.23
CA ILE A 88 -56.90 19.14 43.40
C ILE A 88 -58.00 19.13 42.32
N MET A 89 -57.66 18.74 41.09
CA MET A 89 -58.61 18.61 39.98
C MET A 89 -59.67 17.53 40.23
N LEU A 90 -59.27 16.41 40.83
CA LEU A 90 -60.21 15.34 41.18
C LEU A 90 -61.17 15.78 42.28
N GLU A 91 -60.68 16.54 43.28
CA GLU A 91 -61.48 17.11 44.35
C GLU A 91 -62.47 18.18 43.86
N VAL A 92 -62.04 19.08 42.96
CA VAL A 92 -62.92 20.09 42.33
C VAL A 92 -64.02 19.42 41.50
N LYS A 93 -63.68 18.38 40.73
CA LYS A 93 -64.65 17.65 39.90
C LYS A 93 -65.73 16.97 40.74
N GLN A 94 -65.37 16.42 41.89
CA GLN A 94 -66.33 15.80 42.81
C GLN A 94 -67.24 16.86 43.47
N LYS A 95 -66.67 17.95 43.98
CA LYS A 95 -67.43 19.08 44.56
C LYS A 95 -68.35 19.75 43.54
N GLN A 96 -67.97 19.77 42.26
CA GLN A 96 -68.78 20.29 41.16
C GLN A 96 -70.01 19.42 40.91
N LYS A 97 -69.81 18.09 40.84
CA LYS A 97 -70.91 17.15 40.64
C LYS A 97 -71.95 17.23 41.77
N ASP A 98 -71.49 17.31 43.02
CA ASP A 98 -72.36 17.40 44.19
C ASP A 98 -73.15 18.73 44.23
N CYS A 99 -72.57 19.85 43.78
CA CYS A 99 -73.29 21.13 43.64
C CYS A 99 -74.37 21.06 42.55
N GLU A 100 -74.06 20.49 41.39
CA GLU A 100 -74.97 20.43 40.24
C GLU A 100 -76.20 19.54 40.53
N GLU A 101 -76.00 18.39 41.20
CA GLU A 101 -77.09 17.48 41.56
C GLU A 101 -78.09 18.09 42.57
N ASP A 102 -77.63 18.92 43.50
CA ASP A 102 -78.50 19.56 44.48
C ASP A 102 -79.18 20.82 43.95
N LEU A 103 -78.53 21.56 43.04
CA LEU A 103 -79.11 22.73 42.37
C LEU A 103 -80.27 22.30 41.44
N ALA A 104 -80.14 21.15 40.77
CA ALA A 104 -81.19 20.56 39.94
C ALA A 104 -82.47 20.18 40.73
N LYS A 105 -82.37 19.94 42.04
CA LYS A 105 -83.53 19.64 42.90
C LYS A 105 -84.35 20.89 43.27
N ALA A 106 -83.75 22.08 43.20
CA ALA A 106 -84.39 23.35 43.56
C ALA A 106 -85.17 24.01 42.40
N GLU A 107 -84.75 23.80 41.15
CA GLU A 107 -85.38 24.40 39.96
C GLU A 107 -86.87 24.06 39.77
N PRO A 108 -87.37 22.83 40.07
CA PRO A 108 -88.78 22.49 39.94
C PRO A 108 -89.68 23.24 40.93
N ALA A 109 -89.17 23.53 42.14
CA ALA A 109 -89.94 24.23 43.17
C ALA A 109 -90.15 25.70 42.82
N LEU A 110 -89.14 26.34 42.22
CA LEU A 110 -89.18 27.74 41.80
C LEU A 110 -90.09 27.94 40.58
N THR A 111 -89.99 27.06 39.59
CA THR A 111 -90.87 27.07 38.41
C THR A 111 -92.33 26.82 38.79
N ALA A 112 -92.60 25.93 39.76
CA ALA A 112 -93.93 25.72 40.31
C ALA A 112 -94.48 26.94 41.09
N ALA A 113 -93.62 27.66 41.83
CA ALA A 113 -94.01 28.92 42.49
C ALA A 113 -94.39 30.01 41.47
N GLN A 114 -93.63 30.15 40.39
CA GLN A 114 -93.92 31.11 39.32
C GLN A 114 -95.20 30.75 38.56
N ALA A 115 -95.43 29.46 38.31
CA ALA A 115 -96.67 28.98 37.68
C ALA A 115 -97.90 29.28 38.55
N ALA A 116 -97.79 29.15 39.89
CA ALA A 116 -98.87 29.50 40.81
C ALA A 116 -99.25 30.99 40.74
N LEU A 117 -98.26 31.89 40.60
CA LEU A 117 -98.50 33.32 40.41
C LEU A 117 -99.22 33.66 39.10
N ASN A 118 -98.88 32.96 38.02
CA ASN A 118 -99.49 33.19 36.70
C ASN A 118 -100.98 32.80 36.63
N THR A 119 -101.51 32.06 37.61
CA THR A 119 -102.95 31.78 37.73
C THR A 119 -103.75 32.94 38.33
N LEU A 120 -103.08 33.99 38.83
CA LEU A 120 -103.70 35.16 39.47
C LEU A 120 -103.80 36.34 38.48
N ASN A 121 -105.03 36.71 38.11
CA ASN A 121 -105.31 37.89 37.31
C ASN A 121 -105.96 39.00 38.15
N LYS A 122 -105.85 40.26 37.71
CA LYS A 122 -106.41 41.46 38.37
C LYS A 122 -107.89 41.31 38.73
N THR A 123 -108.67 40.62 37.89
CA THR A 123 -110.08 40.28 38.12
C THR A 123 -110.26 39.43 39.37
N ASN A 124 -109.49 38.35 39.50
CA ASN A 124 -109.61 37.37 40.59
C ASN A 124 -109.22 37.98 41.95
N LEU A 125 -108.22 38.87 41.98
CA LEU A 125 -107.83 39.60 43.19
C LEU A 125 -108.80 40.73 43.56
N THR A 126 -109.51 41.30 42.57
CA THR A 126 -110.58 42.29 42.82
C THR A 126 -111.82 41.61 43.40
N GLU A 127 -112.15 40.39 42.95
CA GLU A 127 -113.19 39.53 43.56
C GLU A 127 -112.83 39.14 45.00
N LEU A 128 -111.58 38.76 45.25
CA LEU A 128 -111.13 38.46 46.62
C LEU A 128 -111.25 39.67 47.56
N LYS A 129 -111.17 40.89 47.03
CA LYS A 129 -111.29 42.15 47.80
C LYS A 129 -112.75 42.52 48.13
N SER A 130 -113.72 42.13 47.29
CA SER A 130 -115.12 42.54 47.45
C SER A 130 -115.86 41.81 48.59
N PHE A 131 -115.27 40.76 49.18
CA PHE A 131 -115.85 40.06 50.33
C PHE A 131 -116.04 40.98 51.55
N GLY A 132 -117.28 41.08 52.04
CA GLY A 132 -117.63 41.76 53.30
C GLY A 132 -116.99 41.08 54.51
N ALA A 133 -117.16 39.76 54.63
CA ALA A 133 -116.52 38.87 55.60
C ALA A 133 -116.09 37.56 54.90
N PRO A 134 -114.78 37.25 54.79
CA PRO A 134 -114.31 36.09 54.06
C PRO A 134 -114.33 34.80 54.91
N PRO A 135 -114.34 33.61 54.27
CA PRO A 135 -114.14 32.34 54.97
C PRO A 135 -112.78 32.27 55.69
N PRO A 136 -112.67 31.54 56.81
CA PRO A 136 -111.42 31.43 57.60
C PRO A 136 -110.24 30.91 56.76
N ALA A 137 -110.45 29.96 55.84
CA ALA A 137 -109.42 29.46 54.94
C ALA A 137 -108.80 30.57 54.04
N VAL A 138 -109.63 31.50 53.53
CA VAL A 138 -109.16 32.63 52.71
C VAL A 138 -108.44 33.68 53.56
N SER A 139 -108.91 33.90 54.80
CA SER A 139 -108.25 34.78 55.76
C SER A 139 -106.86 34.24 56.17
N ASN A 140 -106.72 32.93 56.34
CA ASN A 140 -105.45 32.30 56.71
C ASN A 140 -104.43 32.36 55.57
N VAL A 141 -104.84 32.13 54.32
CA VAL A 141 -103.95 32.25 53.14
C VAL A 141 -103.46 33.68 52.95
N THR A 142 -104.36 34.66 53.03
CA THR A 142 -103.97 36.06 52.87
C THR A 142 -103.13 36.58 54.03
N ALA A 143 -103.36 36.08 55.25
CA ALA A 143 -102.48 36.31 56.39
C ALA A 143 -101.08 35.68 56.20
N ALA A 144 -101.00 34.46 55.66
CA ALA A 144 -99.72 33.79 55.37
C ALA A 144 -98.90 34.54 54.31
N VAL A 145 -99.56 35.01 53.23
CA VAL A 145 -98.91 35.87 52.21
C VAL A 145 -98.41 37.18 52.83
N MET A 146 -99.22 37.84 53.66
CA MET A 146 -98.81 39.06 54.40
C MET A 146 -97.62 38.84 55.34
N THR A 147 -97.52 37.63 55.91
CA THR A 147 -96.42 37.25 56.79
C THR A 147 -95.11 37.04 56.01
N LEU A 148 -95.21 36.54 54.76
CA LEU A 148 -94.09 36.39 53.83
C LEU A 148 -93.65 37.73 53.23
N THR A 149 -94.59 38.59 52.85
CA THR A 149 -94.31 39.90 52.24
C THR A 149 -94.05 41.02 53.26
N ALA A 150 -93.78 40.67 54.53
CA ALA A 150 -93.55 41.64 55.59
C ALA A 150 -92.21 42.38 55.36
N ARG A 151 -92.29 43.69 55.13
CA ARG A 151 -91.11 44.54 54.90
C ARG A 151 -90.14 44.45 56.09
N GLY A 152 -88.94 43.94 55.83
CA GLY A 152 -87.84 43.87 56.81
C GLY A 152 -88.07 42.90 57.97
N GLY A 153 -88.85 41.83 57.79
CA GLY A 153 -89.01 40.78 58.80
C GLY A 153 -89.83 41.18 60.05
N ARG A 154 -90.47 42.35 60.03
CA ARG A 154 -91.41 42.80 61.08
C ARG A 154 -92.81 42.27 60.81
N VAL A 155 -93.13 41.12 61.40
CA VAL A 155 -94.45 40.49 61.29
C VAL A 155 -95.52 41.43 61.88
N PRO A 156 -96.57 41.83 61.12
CA PRO A 156 -97.64 42.67 61.64
C PRO A 156 -98.40 41.99 62.79
N LYS A 157 -98.61 42.71 63.91
CA LYS A 157 -99.40 42.22 65.07
C LYS A 157 -100.91 42.13 64.78
N ASP A 158 -101.40 42.89 63.81
CA ASP A 158 -102.81 42.88 63.38
C ASP A 158 -102.94 42.14 62.04
N ARG A 159 -103.45 40.89 62.10
CA ARG A 159 -103.66 40.00 60.94
C ARG A 159 -105.12 39.94 60.50
N SER A 160 -105.94 40.90 60.95
CA SER A 160 -107.35 40.96 60.60
C SER A 160 -107.55 41.23 59.11
N TRP A 161 -108.66 40.74 58.55
CA TRP A 161 -109.07 41.00 57.16
C TRP A 161 -109.05 42.49 56.78
N LYS A 162 -109.23 43.37 57.77
CA LYS A 162 -109.17 44.83 57.61
C LYS A 162 -107.75 45.30 57.23
N ALA A 163 -106.71 44.75 57.83
CA ALA A 163 -105.31 45.05 57.51
C ALA A 163 -104.91 44.48 56.12
N VAL A 164 -105.39 43.27 55.80
CA VAL A 164 -105.20 42.63 54.49
C VAL A 164 -105.82 43.44 53.34
N LYS A 165 -107.02 44.01 53.56
CA LYS A 165 -107.68 44.88 52.56
C LYS A 165 -106.90 46.15 52.24
N VAL A 166 -106.17 46.70 53.21
CA VAL A 166 -105.37 47.93 53.03
C VAL A 166 -104.14 47.66 52.19
N THR A 167 -103.44 46.54 52.42
CA THR A 167 -102.30 46.12 51.59
C THR A 167 -102.73 45.69 50.19
N MET A 168 -103.93 45.12 50.02
CA MET A 168 -104.55 44.84 48.72
C MET A 168 -105.27 46.05 48.09
N ALA A 169 -105.10 47.27 48.63
CA ALA A 169 -105.77 48.46 48.09
C ALA A 169 -105.36 48.76 46.64
N LYS A 170 -104.08 48.58 46.31
CA LYS A 170 -103.52 48.64 44.95
C LYS A 170 -103.22 47.23 44.44
N VAL A 171 -104.14 46.64 43.70
CA VAL A 171 -104.07 45.24 43.23
C VAL A 171 -102.85 44.99 42.32
N ASP A 172 -102.54 45.92 41.41
CA ASP A 172 -101.41 45.77 40.48
C ASP A 172 -100.05 45.75 41.22
N GLY A 173 -99.86 46.65 42.19
CA GLY A 173 -98.63 46.71 42.98
C GLY A 173 -98.44 45.55 43.96
N PHE A 174 -99.53 44.88 44.35
CA PHE A 174 -99.46 43.67 45.17
C PHE A 174 -99.00 42.46 44.35
N LEU A 175 -99.48 42.32 43.11
CA LEU A 175 -99.06 41.25 42.21
C LEU A 175 -97.56 41.39 41.82
N ASP A 176 -97.12 42.60 41.47
CA ASP A 176 -95.70 42.88 41.18
C ASP A 176 -94.78 42.59 42.37
N SER A 177 -95.25 42.84 43.60
CA SER A 177 -94.49 42.54 44.82
C SER A 177 -94.34 41.04 45.08
N LEU A 178 -95.23 40.21 44.54
CA LEU A 178 -95.16 38.75 44.65
C LEU A 178 -94.28 38.15 43.53
N VAL A 179 -94.36 38.72 42.32
CA VAL A 179 -93.52 38.31 41.17
C VAL A 179 -92.05 38.65 41.41
N ASN A 180 -91.76 39.84 41.94
CA ASN A 180 -90.39 40.29 42.23
C ASN A 180 -89.96 40.00 43.68
N PHE A 181 -90.56 39.00 44.32
CA PHE A 181 -90.20 38.64 45.69
C PHE A 181 -88.79 38.07 45.75
N ASP A 182 -87.99 38.56 46.70
CA ASP A 182 -86.63 38.09 46.94
C ASP A 182 -86.67 36.70 47.61
N LYS A 183 -86.69 35.68 46.75
CA LYS A 183 -86.75 34.26 47.09
C LYS A 183 -85.46 33.72 47.73
N GLU A 184 -84.38 34.50 47.70
CA GLU A 184 -83.05 34.09 48.18
C GLU A 184 -82.75 34.61 49.60
N ASN A 185 -83.57 35.52 50.13
CA ASN A 185 -83.34 36.15 51.44
C ASN A 185 -84.63 36.33 52.26
N ILE A 186 -85.16 35.22 52.80
CA ILE A 186 -86.34 35.22 53.69
C ILE A 186 -85.89 35.34 55.16
N PRO A 187 -86.32 36.37 55.91
CA PRO A 187 -86.00 36.50 57.32
C PRO A 187 -86.52 35.32 58.16
N ASP A 188 -85.70 34.77 59.06
CA ASP A 188 -86.05 33.64 59.93
C ASP A 188 -87.29 33.91 60.82
N SER A 189 -87.57 35.19 61.12
CA SER A 189 -88.78 35.62 61.82
C SER A 189 -90.07 35.37 61.02
N CYS A 190 -90.03 35.49 59.69
CA CYS A 190 -91.15 35.23 58.79
C CYS A 190 -91.41 33.73 58.63
N LEU A 191 -90.36 32.90 58.53
CA LEU A 191 -90.47 31.44 58.45
C LEU A 191 -91.10 30.83 59.71
N LYS A 192 -90.65 31.26 60.89
CA LYS A 192 -91.24 30.84 62.18
C LYS A 192 -92.72 31.21 62.30
N ALA A 193 -93.11 32.35 61.75
CA ALA A 193 -94.48 32.83 61.79
C ALA A 193 -95.41 32.12 60.77
N ILE A 194 -94.86 31.51 59.71
CA ILE A 194 -95.61 30.78 58.67
C ILE A 194 -95.71 29.27 58.93
N ARG A 195 -94.77 28.67 59.66
CA ARG A 195 -94.79 27.25 60.04
C ARG A 195 -96.15 26.75 60.57
N PRO A 196 -96.85 27.48 61.46
CA PRO A 196 -98.17 27.03 61.93
C PRO A 196 -99.24 26.95 60.84
N TYR A 197 -99.16 27.81 59.80
CA TYR A 197 -100.09 27.80 58.68
C TYR A 197 -99.78 26.66 57.70
N LEU A 198 -98.51 26.32 57.48
CA LEU A 198 -98.12 25.20 56.60
C LEU A 198 -98.42 23.82 57.20
N GLN A 199 -98.55 23.73 58.53
CA GLN A 199 -98.89 22.49 59.25
C GLN A 199 -100.40 22.26 59.39
N ASP A 200 -101.23 23.25 59.03
CA ASP A 200 -102.68 23.15 59.08
C ASP A 200 -103.22 22.29 57.93
N PRO A 201 -103.96 21.18 58.18
CA PRO A 201 -104.49 20.32 57.13
C PRO A 201 -105.48 21.02 56.18
N GLU A 202 -106.08 22.15 56.57
CA GLU A 202 -106.93 22.97 55.68
C GLU A 202 -106.12 23.87 54.72
N PHE A 203 -104.82 24.06 54.95
CA PHE A 203 -103.93 24.92 54.16
C PHE A 203 -103.33 24.19 52.94
N LYS A 204 -104.20 23.62 52.10
CA LYS A 204 -103.81 23.00 50.82
C LYS A 204 -104.45 23.72 49.63
N PRO A 205 -103.73 23.93 48.52
CA PRO A 205 -104.29 24.62 47.34
C PRO A 205 -105.60 24.01 46.85
N GLU A 206 -105.75 22.68 46.90
CA GLU A 206 -106.94 21.95 46.46
C GLU A 206 -108.18 22.23 47.31
N LEU A 207 -108.03 22.34 48.63
CA LEU A 207 -109.13 22.63 49.56
C LEU A 207 -109.54 24.09 49.48
N VAL A 208 -108.56 24.99 49.38
CA VAL A 208 -108.80 26.44 49.26
C VAL A 208 -109.44 26.79 47.90
N ALA A 209 -109.14 26.03 46.84
CA ALA A 209 -109.72 26.23 45.51
C ALA A 209 -111.25 26.11 45.49
N THR A 210 -111.83 25.24 46.33
CA THR A 210 -113.30 25.10 46.46
C THR A 210 -113.98 26.36 47.02
N LYS A 211 -113.22 27.24 47.70
CA LYS A 211 -113.73 28.48 48.30
C LYS A 211 -113.33 29.72 47.50
N SER A 212 -112.11 29.74 46.95
CA SER A 212 -111.63 30.79 46.06
C SER A 212 -110.41 30.33 45.26
N SER A 213 -110.48 30.44 43.93
CA SER A 213 -109.36 30.16 43.02
C SER A 213 -108.15 31.08 43.26
N ALA A 214 -108.40 32.36 43.55
CA ALA A 214 -107.36 33.33 43.87
C ALA A 214 -106.61 33.00 45.16
N ALA A 215 -107.32 32.49 46.18
CA ALA A 215 -106.68 32.04 47.41
C ALA A 215 -105.89 30.74 47.19
N ALA A 216 -106.32 29.84 46.31
CA ALA A 216 -105.55 28.63 45.98
C ALA A 216 -104.20 28.94 45.32
N GLY A 217 -104.17 29.88 44.36
CA GLY A 217 -102.93 30.32 43.72
C GLY A 217 -101.94 30.95 44.71
N LEU A 218 -102.45 31.79 45.63
CA LEU A 218 -101.65 32.36 46.72
C LEU A 218 -101.13 31.31 47.72
N CYS A 219 -101.94 30.30 48.04
CA CYS A 219 -101.56 29.18 48.91
C CYS A 219 -100.42 28.34 48.29
N SER A 220 -100.54 28.00 47.01
CA SER A 220 -99.51 27.25 46.28
C SER A 220 -98.19 28.03 46.15
N TRP A 221 -98.27 29.35 45.95
CA TRP A 221 -97.10 30.22 45.93
C TRP A 221 -96.35 30.23 47.26
N VAL A 222 -97.06 30.38 48.38
CA VAL A 222 -96.48 30.37 49.74
C VAL A 222 -95.72 29.06 50.03
N ILE A 223 -96.30 27.90 49.69
CA ILE A 223 -95.70 26.59 49.94
C ILE A 223 -94.41 26.41 49.11
N ASN A 224 -94.44 26.75 47.83
CA ASN A 224 -93.33 26.52 46.92
C ASN A 224 -92.15 27.49 47.15
N ILE A 225 -92.41 28.74 47.53
CA ILE A 225 -91.37 29.72 47.90
C ILE A 225 -90.61 29.27 49.16
N VAL A 226 -91.32 28.79 50.18
CA VAL A 226 -90.68 28.30 51.42
C VAL A 226 -89.82 27.05 51.14
N ARG A 227 -90.31 26.13 50.30
CA ARG A 227 -89.55 24.93 49.91
C ARG A 227 -88.29 25.26 49.10
N PHE A 228 -88.34 26.28 48.24
CA PHE A 228 -87.17 26.75 47.50
C PHE A 228 -86.09 27.32 48.44
N TYR A 229 -86.50 28.15 49.41
CA TYR A 229 -85.57 28.77 50.35
C TYR A 229 -84.86 27.75 51.26
N GLU A 230 -85.55 26.68 51.70
CA GLU A 230 -84.93 25.59 52.46
C GLU A 230 -83.83 24.87 51.66
N VAL A 231 -84.06 24.61 50.36
CA VAL A 231 -83.04 23.99 49.49
C VAL A 231 -81.89 24.98 49.18
N PHE A 232 -82.19 26.28 49.05
CA PHE A 232 -81.18 27.31 48.82
C PHE A 232 -80.17 27.42 49.98
N CYS A 233 -80.64 27.33 51.23
CA CYS A 233 -79.76 27.33 52.41
C CYS A 233 -78.74 26.16 52.42
N ASP A 234 -79.09 25.02 51.83
CA ASP A 234 -78.19 23.84 51.76
C ASP A 234 -77.17 23.95 50.62
N VAL A 235 -77.48 24.70 49.56
CA VAL A 235 -76.64 24.83 48.35
C VAL A 235 -75.60 25.95 48.48
N GLU A 236 -75.89 27.03 49.19
CA GLU A 236 -75.00 28.20 49.33
C GLU A 236 -73.61 27.88 49.93
N PRO A 237 -73.48 27.07 51.01
CA PRO A 237 -72.17 26.69 51.55
C PRO A 237 -71.34 25.87 50.55
N LYS A 238 -72.00 25.03 49.75
CA LYS A 238 -71.33 24.18 48.75
C LYS A 238 -70.84 25.01 47.56
N ARG A 239 -71.59 26.04 47.15
CA ARG A 239 -71.21 26.97 46.08
C ARG A 239 -69.97 27.80 46.46
N GLN A 240 -69.89 28.26 47.70
CA GLN A 240 -68.69 28.97 48.20
C GLN A 240 -67.47 28.04 48.30
N ALA A 241 -67.67 26.78 48.72
CA ALA A 241 -66.60 25.77 48.75
C ALA A 241 -66.09 25.42 47.35
N LEU A 242 -66.97 25.33 46.35
CA LEU A 242 -66.63 25.13 44.94
C LEU A 242 -65.79 26.30 44.41
N SER A 243 -66.20 27.55 44.69
CA SER A 243 -65.49 28.73 44.20
C SER A 243 -64.07 28.83 44.76
N ARG A 244 -63.86 28.48 46.03
CA ARG A 244 -62.51 28.45 46.65
C ARG A 244 -61.64 27.36 46.03
N ALA A 245 -62.16 26.14 45.92
CA ALA A 245 -61.40 25.03 45.33
C ALA A 245 -61.07 25.26 43.85
N THR A 246 -61.95 25.94 43.11
CA THR A 246 -61.69 26.34 41.71
C THR A 246 -60.60 27.41 41.63
N ALA A 247 -60.57 28.38 42.54
CA ALA A 247 -59.51 29.38 42.61
C ALA A 247 -58.13 28.73 42.92
N ASP A 248 -58.09 27.79 43.86
CA ASP A 248 -56.87 27.05 44.19
C ASP A 248 -56.37 26.21 43.01
N LEU A 249 -57.27 25.60 42.25
CA LEU A 249 -56.95 24.87 41.02
C LEU A 249 -56.37 25.79 39.95
N THR A 250 -56.95 26.98 39.73
CA THR A 250 -56.42 27.94 38.76
C THR A 250 -55.01 28.42 39.13
N ALA A 251 -54.76 28.74 40.41
CA ALA A 251 -53.45 29.17 40.87
C ALA A 251 -52.39 28.06 40.77
N ALA A 252 -52.76 26.81 41.03
CA ALA A 252 -51.86 25.66 40.87
C ALA A 252 -51.56 25.34 39.39
N GLN A 253 -52.56 25.48 38.51
CA GLN A 253 -52.38 25.32 37.06
C GLN A 253 -51.47 26.40 36.46
N GLU A 254 -51.58 27.66 36.90
CA GLU A 254 -50.69 28.74 36.45
C GLU A 254 -49.22 28.50 36.85
N LYS A 255 -48.98 28.04 38.09
CA LYS A 255 -47.63 27.66 38.55
C LYS A 255 -47.06 26.51 37.72
N LEU A 256 -47.86 25.47 37.46
CA LEU A 256 -47.46 24.34 36.63
C LEU A 256 -47.18 24.75 35.19
N ALA A 257 -47.98 25.65 34.62
CA ALA A 257 -47.75 26.20 33.28
C ALA A 257 -46.44 26.99 33.20
N ALA A 258 -46.12 27.80 34.21
CA ALA A 258 -44.86 28.54 34.29
C ALA A 258 -43.64 27.60 34.39
N ILE A 259 -43.72 26.54 35.21
CA ILE A 259 -42.65 25.54 35.34
C ILE A 259 -42.50 24.76 34.02
N LYS A 260 -43.60 24.33 33.38
CA LYS A 260 -43.55 23.65 32.07
C LYS A 260 -42.95 24.53 30.98
N ALA A 261 -43.25 25.83 30.97
CA ALA A 261 -42.63 26.78 30.04
C ALA A 261 -41.11 26.93 30.29
N LYS A 262 -40.69 26.98 31.56
CA LYS A 262 -39.27 27.02 31.94
C LYS A 262 -38.54 25.74 31.52
N ILE A 263 -39.14 24.57 31.70
CA ILE A 263 -38.61 23.28 31.23
C ILE A 263 -38.51 23.24 29.70
N ALA A 264 -39.51 23.74 28.98
CA ALA A 264 -39.48 23.80 27.52
C ALA A 264 -38.30 24.66 27.03
N HIS A 265 -38.08 25.83 27.63
CA HIS A 265 -36.93 26.68 27.31
C HIS A 265 -35.59 26.00 27.66
N LEU A 266 -35.48 25.38 28.83
CA LEU A 266 -34.24 24.70 29.24
C LEU A 266 -33.96 23.48 28.34
N ASN A 267 -34.97 22.72 27.93
CA ASN A 267 -34.83 21.62 26.97
C ASN A 267 -34.39 22.12 25.58
N GLU A 268 -34.91 23.26 25.12
CA GLU A 268 -34.48 23.85 23.84
C GLU A 268 -33.00 24.29 23.91
N ASN A 269 -32.58 24.90 25.02
CA ASN A 269 -31.19 25.25 25.25
C ASN A 269 -30.29 24.01 25.33
N LEU A 270 -30.74 22.97 26.04
CA LEU A 270 -30.03 21.71 26.16
C LEU A 270 -29.91 21.04 24.79
N ALA A 271 -30.97 20.98 23.98
CA ALA A 271 -30.92 20.45 22.61
C ALA A 271 -29.93 21.22 21.72
N LYS A 272 -29.89 22.56 21.82
CA LYS A 272 -28.90 23.40 21.10
C LYS A 272 -27.47 23.12 21.57
N LEU A 273 -27.26 22.94 22.87
CA LEU A 273 -25.95 22.62 23.45
C LEU A 273 -25.49 21.20 23.09
N THR A 274 -26.38 20.21 23.12
CA THR A 274 -26.12 18.83 22.70
C THR A 274 -25.78 18.77 21.21
N ALA A 275 -26.50 19.47 20.34
CA ALA A 275 -26.18 19.53 18.92
C ALA A 275 -24.80 20.20 18.65
N LYS A 276 -24.46 21.25 19.41
CA LYS A 276 -23.11 21.86 19.37
C LYS A 276 -22.03 20.88 19.86
N PHE A 277 -22.33 20.12 20.90
CA PHE A 277 -21.42 19.11 21.44
C PHE A 277 -21.19 17.95 20.47
N GLU A 278 -22.25 17.40 19.88
CA GLU A 278 -22.15 16.35 18.86
C GLU A 278 -21.33 16.81 17.66
N LYS A 279 -21.58 18.03 17.18
CA LYS A 279 -20.79 18.62 16.09
C LYS A 279 -19.31 18.80 16.48
N ALA A 280 -19.03 19.35 17.65
CA ALA A 280 -17.66 19.52 18.15
C ALA A 280 -16.94 18.17 18.33
N THR A 281 -17.66 17.14 18.79
CA THR A 281 -17.13 15.78 18.96
C THR A 281 -16.85 15.11 17.63
N ALA A 282 -17.73 15.27 16.64
CA ALA A 282 -17.50 14.79 15.27
C ALA A 282 -16.30 15.49 14.62
N ASP A 283 -16.18 16.81 14.78
CA ASP A 283 -15.05 17.58 14.26
C ASP A 283 -13.74 17.22 14.97
N LYS A 284 -13.77 16.92 16.27
CA LYS A 284 -12.63 16.38 17.04
C LYS A 284 -12.22 15.00 16.52
N LEU A 285 -13.16 14.08 16.39
CA LEU A 285 -12.90 12.71 15.93
C LEU A 285 -12.30 12.72 14.52
N LYS A 286 -12.83 13.58 13.63
CA LYS A 286 -12.30 13.76 12.29
C LYS A 286 -10.87 14.29 12.30
N CYS A 287 -10.58 15.34 13.06
CA CYS A 287 -9.21 15.84 13.22
C CYS A 287 -8.27 14.79 13.84
N GLN A 288 -8.78 13.95 14.75
CA GLN A 288 -7.99 12.88 15.37
C GLN A 288 -7.62 11.80 14.34
N GLN A 289 -8.58 11.34 13.56
CA GLN A 289 -8.35 10.37 12.49
C GLN A 289 -7.38 10.91 11.43
N GLU A 290 -7.51 12.19 11.05
CA GLU A 290 -6.59 12.83 10.11
C GLU A 290 -5.16 12.96 10.68
N ALA A 291 -5.01 13.28 11.96
CA ALA A 291 -3.72 13.35 12.63
C ALA A 291 -3.06 11.97 12.79
N GLU A 292 -3.83 10.95 13.19
CA GLU A 292 -3.35 9.57 13.30
C GLU A 292 -2.93 9.01 11.93
N ALA A 293 -3.71 9.26 10.87
CA ALA A 293 -3.35 8.87 9.51
C ALA A 293 -2.07 9.58 9.04
N THR A 294 -1.93 10.87 9.34
CA THR A 294 -0.72 11.65 8.99
C THR A 294 0.50 11.16 9.78
N SER A 295 0.35 10.85 11.06
CA SER A 295 1.40 10.27 11.90
C SER A 295 1.85 8.88 11.42
N GLY A 296 0.89 8.01 11.07
CA GLY A 296 1.17 6.71 10.45
C GLY A 296 1.95 6.85 9.14
N THR A 297 1.55 7.79 8.28
CA THR A 297 2.24 8.11 7.03
C THR A 297 3.67 8.60 7.27
N ILE A 298 3.88 9.47 8.27
CA ILE A 298 5.22 9.97 8.64
C ILE A 298 6.10 8.84 9.19
N SER A 299 5.55 7.96 10.02
CA SER A 299 6.28 6.81 10.56
C SER A 299 6.75 5.88 9.42
N LEU A 300 5.85 5.55 8.49
CA LEU A 300 6.18 4.73 7.33
C LEU A 300 7.26 5.41 6.45
N ALA A 301 7.13 6.71 6.24
CA ALA A 301 8.07 7.46 5.44
C ALA A 301 9.46 7.59 6.10
N ASN A 302 9.52 7.79 7.42
CA ASN A 302 10.79 7.79 8.16
C ASN A 302 11.46 6.41 8.13
N ARG A 303 10.67 5.32 8.26
CA ARG A 303 11.18 3.94 8.07
C ARG A 303 11.76 3.74 6.69
N LEU A 304 11.06 4.19 5.64
CA LEU A 304 11.54 4.11 4.27
C LEU A 304 12.83 4.92 4.06
N VAL A 305 12.87 6.18 4.51
CA VAL A 305 14.04 7.07 4.35
C VAL A 305 15.24 6.54 5.15
N GLY A 306 15.03 6.09 6.39
CA GLY A 306 16.08 5.46 7.19
C GLY A 306 16.54 4.11 6.61
N GLY A 307 15.58 3.31 6.14
CA GLY A 307 15.83 2.05 5.44
C GLY A 307 16.64 2.24 4.17
N LEU A 308 16.41 3.29 3.40
CA LEU A 308 17.12 3.54 2.14
C LEU A 308 18.28 4.55 2.27
N ALA A 309 18.66 4.95 3.49
CA ALA A 309 19.73 5.92 3.72
C ALA A 309 21.09 5.43 3.19
N SER A 310 21.42 4.15 3.42
CA SER A 310 22.64 3.53 2.88
C SER A 310 22.61 3.46 1.35
N GLU A 311 21.44 3.17 0.76
CA GLU A 311 21.25 3.12 -0.69
C GLU A 311 21.38 4.51 -1.32
N ASN A 312 20.91 5.56 -0.64
CA ASN A 312 21.07 6.93 -1.10
C ASN A 312 22.56 7.29 -1.29
N VAL A 313 23.41 6.95 -0.31
CA VAL A 313 24.87 7.16 -0.42
C VAL A 313 25.45 6.29 -1.53
N ARG A 314 25.13 4.99 -1.56
CA ARG A 314 25.62 4.04 -2.57
C ARG A 314 25.27 4.48 -4.00
N TRP A 315 24.04 4.92 -4.24
CA TRP A 315 23.59 5.40 -5.54
C TRP A 315 24.24 6.73 -5.92
N ALA A 316 24.40 7.65 -4.98
CA ALA A 316 25.10 8.91 -5.23
C ALA A 316 26.57 8.67 -5.63
N GLU A 317 27.27 7.80 -4.90
CA GLU A 317 28.63 7.37 -5.24
C GLU A 317 28.68 6.64 -6.59
N ALA A 318 27.73 5.73 -6.86
CA ALA A 318 27.64 5.02 -8.13
C ALA A 318 27.40 5.96 -9.31
N ILE A 319 26.54 6.97 -9.16
CA ILE A 319 26.32 7.99 -10.21
C ILE A 319 27.59 8.82 -10.42
N GLN A 320 28.29 9.23 -9.36
CA GLN A 320 29.56 9.93 -9.50
C GLN A 320 30.58 9.07 -10.25
N ASN A 321 30.69 7.78 -9.90
CA ASN A 321 31.54 6.82 -10.58
C ASN A 321 31.14 6.64 -12.06
N PHE A 322 29.84 6.54 -12.36
CA PHE A 322 29.36 6.43 -13.74
C PHE A 322 29.58 7.70 -14.55
N ARG A 323 29.43 8.90 -13.97
CA ARG A 323 29.78 10.17 -14.63
C ARG A 323 31.27 10.27 -14.89
N HIS A 324 32.09 9.81 -13.95
CA HIS A 324 33.53 9.73 -14.15
C HIS A 324 33.89 8.73 -15.28
N GLN A 325 33.24 7.57 -15.32
CA GLN A 325 33.38 6.62 -16.43
C GLN A 325 32.89 7.22 -17.76
N GLU A 326 31.81 8.01 -17.78
CA GLU A 326 31.31 8.66 -19.00
C GLU A 326 32.37 9.59 -19.61
N SER A 327 33.10 10.33 -18.77
CA SER A 327 34.19 11.20 -19.22
C SER A 327 35.37 10.44 -19.85
N LYS A 328 35.61 9.19 -19.42
CA LYS A 328 36.70 8.32 -19.89
C LYS A 328 36.28 7.32 -20.96
N LEU A 329 34.98 7.20 -21.21
CA LEU A 329 34.39 6.19 -22.09
C LEU A 329 34.98 6.24 -23.51
N CYS A 330 35.23 7.44 -24.03
CA CYS A 330 35.80 7.63 -25.35
C CYS A 330 37.21 7.02 -25.48
N GLY A 331 38.05 7.18 -24.45
CA GLY A 331 39.40 6.62 -24.42
C GLY A 331 39.41 5.12 -24.11
N ASP A 332 38.56 4.69 -23.18
CA ASP A 332 38.46 3.28 -22.79
C ASP A 332 37.96 2.41 -23.95
N ILE A 333 36.98 2.89 -24.71
CA ILE A 333 36.49 2.21 -25.92
C ILE A 333 37.52 2.28 -27.04
N LEU A 334 38.34 3.34 -27.12
CA LEU A 334 39.40 3.43 -28.12
C LEU A 334 40.41 2.29 -27.92
N LEU A 335 40.93 2.12 -26.70
CA LEU A 335 41.83 1.03 -26.36
C LEU A 335 41.19 -0.34 -26.55
N THR A 336 39.94 -0.50 -26.10
CA THR A 336 39.22 -1.78 -26.23
C THR A 336 38.98 -2.14 -27.70
N THR A 337 38.64 -1.18 -28.54
CA THR A 337 38.43 -1.42 -29.98
C THR A 337 39.73 -1.70 -30.72
N ALA A 338 40.83 -1.05 -30.33
CA ALA A 338 42.16 -1.37 -30.84
C ALA A 338 42.55 -2.80 -30.45
N PHE A 339 42.29 -3.19 -29.20
CA PHE A 339 42.51 -4.56 -28.72
C PHE A 339 41.73 -5.60 -29.54
N VAL A 340 40.43 -5.41 -29.72
CA VAL A 340 39.58 -6.34 -30.51
C VAL A 340 39.98 -6.38 -31.99
N SER A 341 40.43 -5.26 -32.55
CA SER A 341 40.72 -5.17 -33.98
C SER A 341 42.10 -5.74 -34.35
N TYR A 342 43.10 -5.56 -33.50
CA TYR A 342 44.50 -5.83 -33.85
C TYR A 342 45.15 -6.92 -32.99
N LEU A 343 44.71 -7.11 -31.74
CA LEU A 343 45.43 -7.98 -30.79
C LEU A 343 44.97 -9.45 -30.82
N GLY A 344 43.90 -9.77 -31.54
CA GLY A 344 43.32 -11.13 -31.60
C GLY A 344 44.29 -12.22 -32.01
N PHE A 345 45.20 -11.97 -32.96
CA PHE A 345 46.14 -12.99 -33.46
C PHE A 345 47.41 -13.13 -32.60
N PHE A 346 47.77 -12.10 -31.83
CA PHE A 346 49.04 -12.05 -31.12
C PHE A 346 49.03 -12.85 -29.81
N THR A 347 50.22 -13.26 -29.38
CA THR A 347 50.45 -13.97 -28.12
C THR A 347 50.30 -13.04 -26.91
N LYS A 348 50.01 -13.61 -25.73
CA LYS A 348 49.86 -12.90 -24.44
C LYS A 348 50.96 -11.85 -24.20
N ARG A 349 52.23 -12.24 -24.33
CA ARG A 349 53.39 -11.37 -24.11
C ARG A 349 53.37 -10.16 -25.05
N TYR A 350 53.03 -10.38 -26.31
CA TYR A 350 52.98 -9.31 -27.29
C TYR A 350 51.76 -8.38 -27.08
N ARG A 351 50.61 -8.94 -26.69
CA ARG A 351 49.44 -8.13 -26.29
C ARG A 351 49.77 -7.19 -25.14
N GLN A 352 50.41 -7.70 -24.09
CA GLN A 352 50.84 -6.91 -22.93
C GLN A 352 51.87 -5.85 -23.30
N SER A 353 52.89 -6.22 -24.08
CA SER A 353 53.93 -5.29 -24.55
C SER A 353 53.35 -4.13 -25.38
N LEU A 354 52.39 -4.41 -26.27
CA LEU A 354 51.74 -3.36 -27.05
C LEU A 354 50.81 -2.50 -26.20
N MET A 355 49.95 -3.11 -25.37
CA MET A 355 49.00 -2.38 -24.54
C MET A 355 49.73 -1.50 -23.50
N ASP A 356 50.55 -2.11 -22.65
CA ASP A 356 51.13 -1.46 -21.49
C ASP A 356 52.45 -0.76 -21.81
N GLY A 357 53.23 -1.31 -22.75
CA GLY A 357 54.53 -0.76 -23.14
C GLY A 357 54.47 0.30 -24.24
N THR A 358 53.43 0.32 -25.09
CA THR A 358 53.36 1.23 -26.25
C THR A 358 52.12 2.12 -26.26
N TRP A 359 50.92 1.54 -26.27
CA TRP A 359 49.67 2.28 -26.48
C TRP A 359 49.28 3.15 -25.28
N ARG A 360 49.37 2.63 -24.05
CA ARG A 360 49.10 3.44 -22.84
C ARG A 360 50.08 4.61 -22.67
N PRO A 361 51.42 4.40 -22.77
CA PRO A 361 52.37 5.50 -22.75
C PRO A 361 52.10 6.54 -23.84
N TYR A 362 51.82 6.09 -25.07
CA TYR A 362 51.50 6.97 -26.18
C TYR A 362 50.28 7.86 -25.87
N LEU A 363 49.17 7.29 -25.40
CA LEU A 363 47.98 8.06 -25.04
C LEU A 363 48.22 9.05 -23.90
N SER A 364 49.13 8.73 -22.98
CA SER A 364 49.48 9.58 -21.84
C SER A 364 50.39 10.75 -22.25
N GLN A 365 51.12 10.63 -23.35
CA GLN A 365 52.06 11.63 -23.87
C GLN A 365 51.43 12.59 -24.89
N LEU A 366 50.14 12.43 -25.23
CA LEU A 366 49.45 13.32 -26.14
C LEU A 366 49.28 14.73 -25.54
N GLU A 367 49.54 15.77 -26.34
CA GLU A 367 49.33 17.18 -25.95
C GLU A 367 47.87 17.47 -25.56
N VAL A 368 46.93 16.82 -26.24
CA VAL A 368 45.51 16.81 -25.87
C VAL A 368 45.20 15.47 -25.20
N PRO A 369 45.03 15.42 -23.86
CA PRO A 369 44.84 14.17 -23.16
C PRO A 369 43.48 13.58 -23.50
N ILE A 370 43.47 12.32 -23.95
CA ILE A 370 42.26 11.52 -24.05
C ILE A 370 42.07 10.84 -22.69
N PRO A 371 41.00 11.14 -21.92
CA PRO A 371 40.80 10.52 -20.62
C PRO A 371 40.62 9.00 -20.76
N VAL A 372 41.45 8.25 -20.04
CA VAL A 372 41.47 6.78 -20.05
C VAL A 372 41.60 6.31 -18.60
N THR A 373 41.01 5.16 -18.30
CA THR A 373 41.19 4.49 -17.02
C THR A 373 42.60 3.88 -16.93
N PRO A 374 43.46 4.28 -15.96
CA PRO A 374 44.88 3.87 -15.93
C PRO A 374 45.08 2.34 -15.96
N THR A 375 44.22 1.61 -15.24
CA THR A 375 44.22 0.15 -15.12
C THR A 375 43.10 -0.51 -15.93
N LEU A 376 42.72 0.07 -17.07
CA LEU A 376 41.67 -0.48 -17.92
C LEU A 376 42.01 -1.91 -18.36
N ASP A 377 41.13 -2.85 -18.05
CA ASP A 377 41.15 -4.19 -18.64
C ASP A 377 40.13 -4.24 -19.78
N PRO A 378 40.53 -4.39 -21.05
CA PRO A 378 39.61 -4.51 -22.19
C PRO A 378 38.57 -5.60 -22.00
N LEU A 379 38.89 -6.68 -21.27
CA LEU A 379 37.97 -7.77 -21.03
C LEU A 379 36.75 -7.32 -20.20
N ARG A 380 36.98 -6.52 -19.15
CA ARG A 380 35.91 -6.01 -18.27
C ARG A 380 34.94 -5.06 -18.97
N VAL A 381 35.35 -4.44 -20.08
CA VAL A 381 34.49 -3.56 -20.89
C VAL A 381 33.61 -4.37 -21.85
N LEU A 382 34.11 -5.52 -22.30
CA LEU A 382 33.43 -6.36 -23.29
C LEU A 382 32.52 -7.41 -22.68
N THR A 383 32.83 -7.86 -21.46
CA THR A 383 32.21 -9.04 -20.84
C THR A 383 32.01 -8.83 -19.34
N ASP A 384 31.01 -9.50 -18.78
CA ASP A 384 30.86 -9.64 -17.33
C ASP A 384 31.28 -11.03 -16.84
N ASP A 385 31.41 -11.19 -15.52
CA ASP A 385 31.81 -12.46 -14.92
C ASP A 385 30.80 -13.59 -15.21
N ALA A 386 29.53 -13.23 -15.43
CA ALA A 386 28.47 -14.19 -15.74
C ALA A 386 28.63 -14.77 -17.14
N ASP A 387 28.96 -13.94 -18.13
CA ASP A 387 29.32 -14.35 -19.48
C ASP A 387 30.53 -15.29 -19.45
N VAL A 388 31.61 -14.92 -18.76
CA VAL A 388 32.82 -15.75 -18.65
C VAL A 388 32.51 -17.12 -18.06
N ALA A 389 31.72 -17.17 -16.98
CA ALA A 389 31.30 -18.42 -16.37
C ALA A 389 30.42 -19.28 -17.30
N ALA A 390 29.51 -18.64 -18.06
CA ALA A 390 28.72 -19.35 -19.07
C ALA A 390 29.61 -19.97 -20.15
N TRP A 391 30.66 -19.29 -20.59
CA TRP A 391 31.57 -19.80 -21.61
C TRP A 391 32.41 -20.97 -21.11
N GLN A 392 32.85 -20.91 -19.85
CA GLN A 392 33.55 -22.02 -19.21
C GLN A 392 32.66 -23.27 -19.11
N ASN A 393 31.38 -23.10 -18.74
CA ASN A 393 30.40 -24.20 -18.76
C ASN A 393 30.16 -24.78 -20.16
N GLN A 394 30.33 -23.96 -21.21
CA GLN A 394 30.25 -24.39 -22.62
C GLN A 394 31.54 -25.07 -23.10
N GLY A 395 32.56 -25.21 -22.24
CA GLY A 395 33.83 -25.88 -22.54
C GLY A 395 34.94 -24.96 -23.04
N LEU A 396 34.82 -23.64 -22.86
CA LEU A 396 35.95 -22.73 -23.02
C LEU A 396 36.95 -22.96 -21.89
N PRO A 397 38.27 -23.07 -22.17
CA PRO A 397 39.28 -23.06 -21.13
C PRO A 397 39.20 -21.81 -20.25
N ALA A 398 39.49 -21.98 -18.95
CA ALA A 398 39.40 -20.90 -17.96
C ALA A 398 40.59 -19.92 -18.01
N ASP A 399 41.53 -20.09 -18.94
CA ASP A 399 42.69 -19.21 -19.05
C ASP A 399 42.32 -17.84 -19.64
N ARG A 400 43.15 -16.85 -19.32
CA ARG A 400 42.93 -15.45 -19.74
C ARG A 400 42.91 -15.29 -21.27
N MET A 401 43.79 -15.98 -21.99
CA MET A 401 43.88 -15.85 -23.45
C MET A 401 42.61 -16.39 -24.12
N SER A 402 42.11 -17.55 -23.69
CA SER A 402 40.85 -18.12 -24.18
C SER A 402 39.66 -17.20 -23.91
N THR A 403 39.62 -16.58 -22.73
CA THR A 403 38.55 -15.63 -22.37
C THR A 403 38.62 -14.35 -23.21
N GLU A 404 39.82 -13.79 -23.43
CA GLU A 404 40.05 -12.67 -24.34
C GLU A 404 39.66 -13.02 -25.78
N ASN A 405 40.04 -14.20 -26.27
CA ASN A 405 39.71 -14.66 -27.62
C ASN A 405 38.20 -14.83 -27.82
N ALA A 406 37.50 -15.35 -26.81
CA ALA A 406 36.05 -15.44 -26.81
C ALA A 406 35.40 -14.06 -26.86
N ALA A 407 35.88 -13.11 -26.04
CA ALA A 407 35.39 -11.73 -26.04
C ALA A 407 35.59 -11.04 -27.40
N ILE A 408 36.75 -11.23 -28.03
CA ILE A 408 37.05 -10.71 -29.38
C ILE A 408 36.13 -11.36 -30.41
N LEU A 409 35.97 -12.68 -30.38
CA LEU A 409 35.13 -13.42 -31.32
C LEU A 409 33.69 -12.92 -31.30
N LEU A 410 33.16 -12.61 -30.11
CA LEU A 410 31.79 -12.14 -29.93
C LEU A 410 31.59 -10.66 -30.22
N SER A 411 32.62 -9.85 -30.00
CA SER A 411 32.54 -8.38 -30.13
C SER A 411 33.02 -7.85 -31.47
N CYS A 412 33.75 -8.64 -32.26
CA CYS A 412 34.27 -8.21 -33.56
C CYS A 412 33.13 -7.96 -34.57
N GLU A 413 33.28 -6.90 -35.36
CA GLU A 413 32.36 -6.60 -36.48
C GLU A 413 32.75 -7.34 -37.76
N ARG A 414 34.06 -7.49 -38.01
CA ARG A 414 34.57 -8.31 -39.12
C ARG A 414 34.34 -9.78 -38.81
N TRP A 415 34.28 -10.62 -39.84
CA TRP A 415 34.13 -12.05 -39.65
C TRP A 415 35.33 -12.59 -38.87
N PRO A 416 35.14 -13.25 -37.71
CA PRO A 416 36.23 -13.83 -36.96
C PRO A 416 36.77 -15.06 -37.71
N LEU A 417 38.10 -15.15 -37.83
CA LEU A 417 38.82 -16.32 -38.30
C LEU A 417 39.62 -16.89 -37.13
N ALA A 418 39.14 -18.01 -36.59
CA ALA A 418 39.75 -18.72 -35.49
C ALA A 418 40.83 -19.69 -35.99
N VAL A 419 42.08 -19.43 -35.61
CA VAL A 419 43.23 -20.32 -35.82
C VAL A 419 43.32 -21.23 -34.60
N ASP A 420 42.88 -22.47 -34.74
CA ASP A 420 42.71 -23.43 -33.63
C ASP A 420 43.26 -24.82 -34.01
N PRO A 421 44.59 -25.01 -33.96
CA PRO A 421 45.21 -26.29 -34.30
C PRO A 421 44.83 -27.43 -33.34
N GLN A 422 44.46 -27.11 -32.08
CA GLN A 422 44.08 -28.11 -31.07
C GLN A 422 42.57 -28.39 -31.00
N LEU A 423 41.75 -27.70 -31.81
CA LEU A 423 40.29 -27.87 -31.91
C LEU A 423 39.53 -27.56 -30.59
N GLN A 424 40.11 -26.76 -29.70
CA GLN A 424 39.45 -26.37 -28.44
C GLN A 424 38.41 -25.26 -28.67
N GLY A 425 38.78 -24.23 -29.42
CA GLY A 425 37.92 -23.10 -29.76
C GLY A 425 36.71 -23.52 -30.59
N VAL A 426 36.91 -24.37 -31.61
CA VAL A 426 35.79 -24.87 -32.44
C VAL A 426 34.78 -25.70 -31.65
N LYS A 427 35.27 -26.49 -30.67
CA LYS A 427 34.40 -27.26 -29.77
C LYS A 427 33.52 -26.32 -28.93
N TRP A 428 34.11 -25.25 -28.39
CA TRP A 428 33.36 -24.23 -27.65
C TRP A 428 32.33 -23.52 -28.54
N ILE A 429 32.70 -23.11 -29.76
CA ILE A 429 31.78 -22.45 -30.71
C ILE A 429 30.57 -23.36 -30.99
N LYS A 430 30.80 -24.65 -31.27
CA LYS A 430 29.72 -25.62 -31.47
C LYS A 430 28.81 -25.77 -30.25
N ASN A 431 29.38 -25.88 -29.06
CA ASN A 431 28.61 -25.99 -27.81
C ASN A 431 27.79 -24.74 -27.51
N ARG A 432 28.33 -23.54 -27.79
CA ARG A 432 27.65 -22.26 -27.53
C ARG A 432 26.42 -22.07 -28.41
N TYR A 433 26.55 -22.29 -29.71
CA TYR A 433 25.47 -22.02 -30.66
C TYR A 433 24.53 -23.21 -30.83
N GLY A 434 24.96 -24.43 -30.47
CA GLY A 434 24.12 -25.62 -30.45
C GLY A 434 23.40 -25.85 -31.78
N GLU A 435 22.08 -26.00 -31.74
CA GLU A 435 21.23 -26.22 -32.92
C GLU A 435 21.14 -25.01 -33.86
N ASN A 436 21.47 -23.81 -33.39
CA ASN A 436 21.43 -22.58 -34.19
C ASN A 436 22.67 -22.40 -35.09
N LEU A 437 23.64 -23.34 -35.03
CA LEU A 437 24.86 -23.29 -35.83
C LEU A 437 24.76 -24.16 -37.08
N ARG A 438 24.95 -23.55 -38.25
CA ARG A 438 25.14 -24.27 -39.51
C ARG A 438 26.63 -24.51 -39.74
N VAL A 439 27.05 -25.77 -39.71
CA VAL A 439 28.44 -26.15 -39.96
C VAL A 439 28.61 -26.59 -41.40
N THR A 440 29.57 -25.99 -42.12
CA THR A 440 29.88 -26.29 -43.53
C THR A 440 31.39 -26.33 -43.75
N GLN A 441 31.83 -26.92 -44.87
CA GLN A 441 33.23 -26.96 -45.28
C GLN A 441 33.35 -26.56 -46.76
N ILE A 442 34.44 -25.87 -47.12
CA ILE A 442 34.72 -25.54 -48.52
C ILE A 442 34.96 -26.83 -49.29
N GLY A 443 34.33 -26.97 -50.45
CA GLY A 443 34.39 -28.19 -51.28
C GLY A 443 33.29 -29.22 -50.99
N GLN A 444 32.50 -29.06 -49.91
CA GLN A 444 31.32 -29.91 -49.68
C GLN A 444 30.21 -29.60 -50.69
N LYS A 445 29.58 -30.63 -51.27
CA LYS A 445 28.44 -30.45 -52.19
C LYS A 445 27.32 -29.67 -51.48
N GLY A 446 26.89 -28.54 -52.08
CA GLY A 446 25.80 -27.71 -51.54
C GLY A 446 26.21 -26.70 -50.48
N TYR A 447 27.51 -26.47 -50.22
CA TYR A 447 27.95 -25.49 -49.23
C TYR A 447 27.48 -24.06 -49.56
N LEU A 448 27.51 -23.67 -50.85
CA LEU A 448 26.98 -22.38 -51.30
C LEU A 448 25.49 -22.24 -51.02
N GLN A 449 24.68 -23.27 -51.31
CA GLN A 449 23.23 -23.24 -51.04
C GLN A 449 22.93 -23.08 -49.53
N THR A 450 23.75 -23.71 -48.68
CA THR A 450 23.64 -23.56 -47.22
C THR A 450 23.99 -22.14 -46.78
N LEU A 451 25.02 -21.54 -47.36
CA LEU A 451 25.39 -20.14 -47.11
C LEU A 451 24.31 -19.17 -47.59
N GLU A 452 23.76 -19.38 -48.78
CA GLU A 452 22.67 -18.57 -49.33
C GLU A 452 21.43 -18.59 -48.41
N HIS A 453 20.98 -19.79 -48.04
CA HIS A 453 19.82 -19.93 -47.16
C HIS A 453 20.07 -19.35 -45.77
N ALA A 454 21.27 -19.56 -45.22
CA ALA A 454 21.64 -18.99 -43.93
C ALA A 454 21.72 -17.46 -43.97
N LEU A 455 22.17 -16.88 -45.09
CA LEU A 455 22.27 -15.44 -45.29
C LEU A 455 20.89 -14.77 -45.34
N GLU A 456 19.90 -15.43 -45.94
CA GLU A 456 18.49 -15.01 -45.96
C GLU A 456 17.83 -15.19 -44.57
N ALA A 457 18.03 -16.35 -43.94
CA ALA A 457 17.46 -16.67 -42.62
C ALA A 457 18.07 -15.84 -41.47
N GLY A 458 19.31 -15.40 -41.61
CA GLY A 458 20.08 -14.75 -40.55
C GLY A 458 20.72 -15.74 -39.57
N ASP A 459 21.01 -16.97 -40.01
CA ASP A 459 21.64 -18.02 -39.21
C ASP A 459 23.14 -17.71 -38.93
N VAL A 460 23.70 -18.40 -37.94
CA VAL A 460 25.15 -18.39 -37.69
C VAL A 460 25.79 -19.55 -38.46
N VAL A 461 26.76 -19.24 -39.32
CA VAL A 461 27.48 -20.26 -40.12
C VAL A 461 28.92 -20.38 -39.66
N LEU A 462 29.38 -21.62 -39.46
CA LEU A 462 30.77 -21.98 -39.23
C LEU A 462 31.32 -22.68 -40.48
N ILE A 463 32.35 -22.09 -41.09
CA ILE A 463 33.14 -22.75 -42.13
C ILE A 463 34.38 -23.38 -41.49
N GLU A 464 34.46 -24.70 -41.51
CA GLU A 464 35.60 -25.43 -40.93
C GLU A 464 36.71 -25.70 -41.95
N ASN A 465 37.94 -25.82 -41.43
CA ASN A 465 39.13 -26.26 -42.16
C ASN A 465 39.47 -25.34 -43.33
N LEU A 466 39.43 -24.03 -43.10
CA LEU A 466 39.85 -23.05 -44.07
C LEU A 466 41.34 -23.21 -44.39
N GLU A 467 41.64 -23.51 -45.65
CA GLU A 467 42.99 -23.54 -46.20
C GLU A 467 43.52 -22.12 -46.47
N GLU A 468 44.78 -21.99 -46.89
CA GLU A 468 45.39 -20.69 -47.19
C GLU A 468 44.80 -20.05 -48.46
N SER A 469 44.40 -20.87 -49.44
CA SER A 469 43.70 -20.46 -50.64
C SER A 469 42.18 -20.49 -50.41
N ILE A 470 41.53 -19.34 -50.58
CA ILE A 470 40.08 -19.20 -50.46
C ILE A 470 39.46 -19.04 -51.85
N ASP A 471 38.32 -19.67 -52.06
CA ASP A 471 37.53 -19.53 -53.28
C ASP A 471 37.11 -18.05 -53.49
N PRO A 472 37.50 -17.41 -54.61
CA PRO A 472 37.11 -16.03 -54.93
C PRO A 472 35.60 -15.79 -54.91
N VAL A 473 34.78 -16.83 -55.09
CA VAL A 473 33.30 -16.77 -55.01
C VAL A 473 32.81 -16.21 -53.67
N LEU A 474 33.57 -16.40 -52.59
CA LEU A 474 33.25 -15.90 -51.25
C LEU A 474 33.75 -14.47 -51.00
N GLY A 475 34.52 -13.88 -51.91
CA GLY A 475 35.10 -12.55 -51.77
C GLY A 475 34.09 -11.47 -51.36
N PRO A 476 32.95 -11.31 -52.06
CA PRO A 476 31.95 -10.30 -51.70
C PRO A 476 31.32 -10.53 -50.32
N LEU A 477 31.16 -11.80 -49.90
CA LEU A 477 30.66 -12.15 -48.56
C LEU A 477 31.69 -11.81 -47.48
N LEU A 478 32.96 -12.16 -47.69
CA LEU A 478 34.05 -11.88 -46.77
C LEU A 478 34.32 -10.38 -46.62
N GLY A 479 34.29 -9.64 -47.73
CA GLY A 479 34.39 -8.18 -47.78
C GLY A 479 33.16 -7.45 -47.24
N ARG A 480 32.02 -8.14 -47.06
CA ARG A 480 30.71 -7.57 -46.72
C ARG A 480 30.32 -6.47 -47.72
N GLU A 481 30.46 -6.79 -49.00
CA GLU A 481 30.15 -5.91 -50.12
C GLU A 481 28.63 -5.92 -50.36
N VAL A 482 27.92 -5.06 -49.66
CA VAL A 482 26.46 -5.01 -49.72
C VAL A 482 25.98 -4.10 -50.86
N ILE A 483 25.11 -4.63 -51.72
CA ILE A 483 24.56 -3.98 -52.91
C ILE A 483 23.12 -3.52 -52.61
N LYS A 484 22.55 -2.64 -53.44
CA LYS A 484 21.15 -2.17 -53.39
C LYS A 484 20.74 -1.66 -51.99
N LYS A 485 21.41 -0.61 -51.50
CA LYS A 485 21.15 0.03 -50.19
C LYS A 485 21.31 -0.91 -48.99
N GLY A 486 22.25 -1.87 -49.06
CA GLY A 486 22.58 -2.71 -47.90
C GLY A 486 21.69 -3.93 -47.72
N ARG A 487 20.95 -4.36 -48.75
CA ARG A 487 19.98 -5.47 -48.65
C ARG A 487 20.41 -6.76 -49.33
N PHE A 488 21.39 -6.74 -50.23
CA PHE A 488 21.79 -7.94 -50.96
C PHE A 488 23.31 -8.11 -50.96
N ILE A 489 23.78 -9.34 -50.87
CA ILE A 489 25.19 -9.71 -51.09
C ILE A 489 25.24 -10.70 -52.24
N LYS A 490 26.22 -10.52 -53.14
CA LYS A 490 26.41 -11.43 -54.27
C LYS A 490 27.27 -12.62 -53.84
N ILE A 491 26.78 -13.85 -54.00
CA ILE A 491 27.57 -15.07 -53.80
C ILE A 491 27.67 -15.76 -55.17
N GLY A 492 28.87 -15.81 -55.74
CA GLY A 492 29.07 -16.24 -57.12
C GLY A 492 28.33 -15.32 -58.10
N ASP A 493 27.34 -15.90 -58.79
CA ASP A 493 26.47 -15.15 -59.72
C ASP A 493 25.10 -14.79 -59.16
N LYS A 494 24.74 -15.28 -57.97
CA LYS A 494 23.41 -15.09 -57.37
C LYS A 494 23.41 -13.92 -56.39
N GLU A 495 22.36 -13.09 -56.47
CA GLU A 495 22.08 -12.06 -55.46
C GLU A 495 21.24 -12.68 -54.34
N CYS A 496 21.75 -12.66 -53.11
CA CYS A 496 21.08 -13.21 -51.93
C CYS A 496 20.69 -12.10 -50.96
N GLU A 497 19.50 -12.21 -50.35
CA GLU A 497 19.00 -11.19 -49.42
C GLU A 497 19.77 -11.24 -48.09
N TYR A 498 20.45 -10.15 -47.75
CA TYR A 498 21.29 -10.05 -46.58
C TYR A 498 20.50 -9.69 -45.33
N ASN A 499 20.38 -10.64 -44.41
CA ASN A 499 19.84 -10.40 -43.08
C ASN A 499 20.93 -9.83 -42.15
N PRO A 500 20.72 -8.66 -41.49
CA PRO A 500 21.69 -8.08 -40.56
C PRO A 500 22.05 -8.95 -39.35
N LYS A 501 21.23 -9.96 -39.03
CA LYS A 501 21.52 -10.92 -37.94
C LYS A 501 22.48 -12.04 -38.36
N PHE A 502 22.70 -12.24 -39.66
CA PHE A 502 23.60 -13.25 -40.19
C PHE A 502 25.01 -13.08 -39.64
N ARG A 503 25.64 -14.18 -39.23
CA ARG A 503 27.00 -14.17 -38.71
C ARG A 503 27.83 -15.31 -39.28
N LEU A 504 28.97 -14.97 -39.86
CA LEU A 504 29.94 -15.93 -40.39
C LEU A 504 31.13 -16.08 -39.44
N ILE A 505 31.49 -17.31 -39.12
CA ILE A 505 32.68 -17.68 -38.36
C ILE A 505 33.55 -18.59 -39.23
N LEU A 506 34.82 -18.24 -39.36
CA LEU A 506 35.81 -19.01 -40.11
C LEU A 506 36.72 -19.75 -39.13
N HIS A 507 37.11 -20.97 -39.47
CA HIS A 507 37.97 -21.79 -38.62
C HIS A 507 39.04 -22.52 -39.44
N THR A 508 40.28 -22.53 -38.96
CA THR A 508 41.39 -23.29 -39.56
C THR A 508 42.13 -24.11 -38.50
N LYS A 509 42.63 -25.28 -38.94
CA LYS A 509 43.47 -26.19 -38.15
C LYS A 509 44.97 -25.96 -38.35
N LEU A 510 45.33 -25.14 -39.32
CA LEU A 510 46.73 -24.83 -39.61
C LEU A 510 47.29 -24.02 -38.45
N ALA A 511 48.45 -24.43 -37.92
CA ALA A 511 49.05 -23.76 -36.76
C ALA A 511 49.57 -22.35 -37.12
N ASN A 512 50.19 -22.21 -38.30
CA ASN A 512 50.75 -20.95 -38.80
C ASN A 512 50.31 -20.71 -40.25
N PRO A 513 49.02 -20.41 -40.50
CA PRO A 513 48.54 -20.16 -41.86
C PRO A 513 49.06 -18.83 -42.39
N HIS A 514 49.51 -18.79 -43.65
CA HIS A 514 49.89 -17.55 -44.32
C HIS A 514 48.77 -17.01 -45.21
N TYR A 515 47.93 -16.17 -44.63
CA TYR A 515 46.83 -15.53 -45.36
C TYR A 515 47.25 -14.26 -46.09
N GLN A 516 46.70 -14.06 -47.29
CA GLN A 516 46.90 -12.84 -48.08
C GLN A 516 46.40 -11.59 -47.35
N PRO A 517 47.04 -10.42 -47.54
CA PRO A 517 46.67 -9.17 -46.84
C PRO A 517 45.20 -8.78 -46.99
N GLU A 518 44.57 -9.10 -48.12
CA GLU A 518 43.16 -8.83 -48.38
C GLU A 518 42.26 -9.55 -47.36
N LEU A 519 42.53 -10.83 -47.09
CA LEU A 519 41.76 -11.60 -46.11
C LEU A 519 42.00 -11.06 -44.68
N GLN A 520 43.25 -10.71 -44.35
CA GLN A 520 43.58 -10.13 -43.04
C GLN A 520 42.90 -8.77 -42.81
N ALA A 521 42.64 -8.03 -43.89
CA ALA A 521 41.89 -6.78 -43.82
C ALA A 521 40.37 -7.04 -43.63
N GLN A 522 39.82 -8.02 -44.33
CA GLN A 522 38.39 -8.35 -44.35
C GLN A 522 37.91 -9.11 -43.09
N ALA A 523 38.74 -10.01 -42.56
CA ALA A 523 38.47 -10.83 -41.38
C ALA A 523 39.25 -10.34 -40.15
N THR A 524 38.77 -10.67 -38.95
CA THR A 524 39.56 -10.51 -37.71
C THR A 524 40.18 -11.86 -37.36
N LEU A 525 41.51 -11.95 -37.45
CA LEU A 525 42.26 -13.14 -37.06
C LEU A 525 42.30 -13.28 -35.52
N ILE A 526 41.98 -14.47 -35.03
CA ILE A 526 41.99 -14.81 -33.60
C ILE A 526 42.81 -16.07 -33.40
N ASN A 527 43.81 -16.00 -32.53
CA ASN A 527 44.70 -17.11 -32.26
C ASN A 527 44.21 -17.91 -31.05
N PHE A 528 43.59 -19.05 -31.30
CA PHE A 528 43.16 -20.04 -30.30
C PHE A 528 44.22 -21.12 -30.03
N THR A 529 45.45 -20.94 -30.51
CA THR A 529 46.55 -21.85 -30.19
C THR A 529 46.78 -21.90 -28.69
N VAL A 530 46.84 -23.12 -28.15
CA VAL A 530 47.08 -23.35 -26.73
C VAL A 530 48.46 -22.82 -26.34
N THR A 531 48.54 -22.06 -25.24
CA THR A 531 49.80 -21.54 -24.68
C THR A 531 50.31 -22.42 -23.54
N ARG A 532 51.60 -22.30 -23.18
CA ARG A 532 52.20 -23.00 -22.03
C ARG A 532 51.42 -22.74 -20.74
N ASP A 533 51.20 -21.47 -20.40
CA ASP A 533 50.41 -21.06 -19.25
C ASP A 533 48.96 -21.60 -19.33
N GLY A 534 48.31 -21.47 -20.50
CA GLY A 534 46.92 -21.90 -20.66
C GLY A 534 46.74 -23.40 -20.51
N LEU A 535 47.67 -24.20 -21.04
CA LEU A 535 47.66 -25.64 -20.84
C LEU A 535 48.00 -26.03 -19.40
N GLU A 536 48.93 -25.32 -18.76
CA GLU A 536 49.26 -25.52 -17.35
C GLU A 536 48.02 -25.37 -16.46
N ASP A 537 47.24 -24.30 -16.64
CA ASP A 537 46.01 -24.09 -15.86
C ASP A 537 44.95 -25.18 -16.14
N GLN A 538 44.83 -25.64 -17.40
CA GLN A 538 43.95 -26.75 -17.76
C GLN A 538 44.39 -28.07 -17.11
N LEU A 539 45.69 -28.36 -17.12
CA LEU A 539 46.25 -29.57 -16.53
C LEU A 539 46.20 -29.50 -15.00
N LEU A 540 46.34 -28.32 -14.40
CA LEU A 540 46.18 -28.13 -12.96
C LEU A 540 44.76 -28.49 -12.53
N ALA A 541 43.74 -27.99 -13.24
CA ALA A 541 42.35 -28.38 -12.99
C ALA A 541 42.17 -29.90 -13.14
N ALA A 542 42.80 -30.52 -14.15
CA ALA A 542 42.75 -31.97 -14.34
C ALA A 542 43.41 -32.74 -13.17
N VAL A 543 44.62 -32.35 -12.72
CA VAL A 543 45.28 -33.00 -11.55
C VAL A 543 44.40 -32.88 -10.31
N VAL A 544 43.94 -31.67 -10.00
CA VAL A 544 43.12 -31.42 -8.80
C VAL A 544 41.84 -32.23 -8.86
N SER A 545 41.18 -32.31 -10.03
CA SER A 545 39.95 -33.10 -10.18
C SER A 545 40.14 -34.60 -9.91
N MET A 546 41.36 -35.13 -10.09
CA MET A 546 41.69 -36.53 -9.87
C MET A 546 42.20 -36.80 -8.46
N GLU A 547 43.05 -35.92 -7.92
CA GLU A 547 43.66 -36.05 -6.58
C GLU A 547 42.70 -35.64 -5.45
N ARG A 548 41.96 -34.55 -5.67
CA ARG A 548 41.07 -33.92 -4.68
C ARG A 548 39.74 -33.53 -5.36
N PRO A 549 38.93 -34.53 -5.75
CA PRO A 549 37.63 -34.29 -6.36
C PRO A 549 36.69 -33.49 -5.44
N ASP A 550 36.88 -33.59 -4.12
CA ASP A 550 36.19 -32.81 -3.10
C ASP A 550 36.45 -31.30 -3.26
N LEU A 551 37.71 -30.89 -3.47
CA LEU A 551 38.07 -29.49 -3.68
C LEU A 551 37.53 -28.95 -5.00
N GLU A 552 37.53 -29.75 -6.07
CA GLU A 552 37.03 -29.32 -7.37
C GLU A 552 35.49 -29.22 -7.39
N GLN A 553 34.79 -30.14 -6.70
CA GLN A 553 33.35 -30.03 -6.47
C GLN A 553 33.02 -28.79 -5.65
N LEU A 554 33.74 -28.56 -4.54
CA LEU A 554 33.57 -27.38 -3.70
C LEU A 554 33.78 -26.10 -4.50
N LYS A 555 34.82 -26.05 -5.35
CA LYS A 555 35.09 -24.90 -6.24
C LYS A 555 33.94 -24.68 -7.24
N SER A 556 33.48 -25.74 -7.89
CA SER A 556 32.39 -25.68 -8.87
C SER A 556 31.09 -25.18 -8.23
N ASP A 557 30.74 -25.70 -7.06
CA ASP A 557 29.54 -25.31 -6.32
C ASP A 557 29.66 -23.89 -5.79
N LEU A 558 30.81 -23.50 -5.26
CA LEU A 558 31.09 -22.13 -4.83
C LEU A 558 30.97 -21.15 -5.99
N THR A 559 31.49 -21.49 -7.17
CA THR A 559 31.39 -20.66 -8.38
C THR A 559 29.93 -20.50 -8.82
N LYS A 560 29.15 -21.59 -8.82
CA LYS A 560 27.71 -21.55 -9.12
C LYS A 560 26.94 -20.70 -8.11
N GLN A 561 27.24 -20.84 -6.82
CA GLN A 561 26.62 -20.06 -5.75
C GLN A 561 26.97 -18.57 -5.87
N GLN A 562 28.24 -18.23 -6.09
CA GLN A 562 28.66 -16.84 -6.32
C GLN A 562 27.94 -16.22 -7.53
N ASN A 563 27.83 -16.95 -8.64
CA ASN A 563 27.08 -16.49 -9.82
C ASN A 563 25.59 -16.30 -9.49
N GLY A 564 24.99 -17.26 -8.78
CA GLY A 564 23.62 -17.16 -8.28
C GLY A 564 23.43 -15.91 -7.42
N PHE A 565 24.32 -15.65 -6.47
CA PHE A 565 24.29 -14.47 -5.60
C PHE A 565 24.45 -13.15 -6.35
N LYS A 566 25.36 -13.08 -7.35
CA LYS A 566 25.49 -11.89 -8.20
C LYS A 566 24.20 -11.62 -8.99
N ILE A 567 23.58 -12.67 -9.53
CA ILE A 567 22.30 -12.55 -10.24
C ILE A 567 21.20 -12.10 -9.29
N THR A 568 21.06 -12.73 -8.11
CA THR A 568 20.03 -12.34 -7.15
C THR A 568 20.23 -10.91 -6.65
N LEU A 569 21.46 -10.45 -6.38
CA LEU A 569 21.72 -9.05 -6.01
C LEU A 569 21.26 -8.07 -7.10
N LYS A 570 21.60 -8.36 -8.36
CA LYS A 570 21.18 -7.52 -9.49
C LYS A 570 19.66 -7.50 -9.64
N THR A 571 19.00 -8.65 -9.52
CA THR A 571 17.53 -8.74 -9.62
C THR A 571 16.85 -8.02 -8.45
N LEU A 572 17.35 -8.17 -7.22
CA LEU A 572 16.81 -7.48 -6.03
C LEU A 572 16.96 -5.97 -6.15
N GLU A 573 18.12 -5.49 -6.64
CA GLU A 573 18.33 -4.07 -6.93
C GLU A 573 17.40 -3.59 -8.06
N ASP A 574 17.24 -4.42 -9.09
CA ASP A 574 16.38 -4.10 -10.21
C ASP A 574 14.90 -3.98 -9.81
N ASP A 575 14.44 -4.89 -8.96
CA ASP A 575 13.11 -4.93 -8.37
C ASP A 575 12.88 -3.76 -7.42
N LEU A 576 13.87 -3.42 -6.60
CA LEU A 576 13.80 -2.28 -5.70
C LEU A 576 13.64 -0.97 -6.47
N LEU A 577 14.45 -0.77 -7.52
CA LEU A 577 14.37 0.40 -8.38
C LEU A 577 13.09 0.41 -9.23
N SER A 578 12.64 -0.73 -9.74
CA SER A 578 11.42 -0.82 -10.55
C SER A 578 10.19 -0.45 -9.72
N ARG A 579 10.09 -0.96 -8.49
CA ARG A 579 9.02 -0.64 -7.53
C ARG A 579 9.05 0.82 -7.10
N LEU A 580 10.23 1.36 -6.80
CA LEU A 580 10.38 2.80 -6.54
C LEU A 580 9.98 3.62 -7.76
N SER A 581 10.32 3.19 -8.98
CA SER A 581 10.01 3.91 -10.22
C SER A 581 8.52 3.84 -10.62
N SER A 582 7.84 2.71 -10.36
CA SER A 582 6.42 2.51 -10.66
C SER A 582 5.50 3.18 -9.65
N ALA A 583 5.97 3.37 -8.42
CA ALA A 583 5.30 4.17 -7.39
C ALA A 583 5.13 5.62 -7.89
N SER A 584 3.95 5.92 -8.42
CA SER A 584 3.53 7.25 -8.85
C SER A 584 2.35 7.70 -7.99
N GLY A 585 2.38 8.94 -7.51
CA GLY A 585 1.39 9.46 -6.55
C GLY A 585 1.82 9.31 -5.08
N ASN A 586 0.84 9.25 -4.17
CA ASN A 586 1.05 9.24 -2.71
C ASN A 586 1.42 7.83 -2.20
N PHE A 587 2.56 7.29 -2.64
CA PHE A 587 3.01 5.93 -2.28
C PHE A 587 3.40 5.78 -0.80
N LEU A 588 3.52 6.89 -0.07
CA LEU A 588 3.70 6.92 1.38
C LEU A 588 2.54 6.28 2.16
N GLY A 589 1.39 6.05 1.51
CA GLY A 589 0.28 5.29 2.09
C GLY A 589 0.33 3.78 1.84
N ASP A 590 1.27 3.29 1.02
CA ASP A 590 1.37 1.86 0.67
C ASP A 590 2.33 1.15 1.62
N THR A 591 1.77 0.60 2.70
CA THR A 591 2.52 -0.14 3.72
C THR A 591 3.17 -1.40 3.15
N ALA A 592 2.51 -2.08 2.21
CA ALA A 592 3.01 -3.30 1.60
C ALA A 592 4.24 -3.02 0.72
N LEU A 593 4.28 -1.88 0.05
CA LEU A 593 5.47 -1.46 -0.70
C LEU A 593 6.68 -1.29 0.22
N VAL A 594 6.52 -0.61 1.35
CA VAL A 594 7.63 -0.33 2.28
C VAL A 594 8.15 -1.60 2.96
N GLU A 595 7.27 -2.48 3.42
CA GLU A 595 7.67 -3.77 4.01
C GLU A 595 8.44 -4.64 3.01
N ASN A 596 7.98 -4.71 1.76
CA ASN A 596 8.68 -5.45 0.72
C ASN A 596 10.07 -4.84 0.40
N LEU A 597 10.20 -3.52 0.43
CA LEU A 597 11.48 -2.85 0.21
C LEU A 597 12.47 -3.14 1.34
N GLU A 598 12.00 -3.17 2.60
CA GLU A 598 12.81 -3.56 3.75
C GLU A 598 13.30 -5.02 3.63
N ILE A 599 12.40 -5.95 3.28
CA ILE A 599 12.76 -7.37 3.07
C ILE A 599 13.78 -7.50 1.92
N THR A 600 13.56 -6.80 0.81
CA THR A 600 14.47 -6.81 -0.34
C THR A 600 15.86 -6.32 0.05
N LYS A 601 15.94 -5.24 0.85
CA LYS A 601 17.21 -4.71 1.37
C LYS A 601 17.90 -5.69 2.31
N GLN A 602 17.17 -6.25 3.26
CA GLN A 602 17.74 -7.20 4.22
C GLN A 602 18.30 -8.43 3.51
N THR A 603 17.56 -8.96 2.53
CA THR A 603 18.00 -10.08 1.69
C THR A 603 19.26 -9.70 0.90
N ALA A 604 19.32 -8.50 0.33
CA ALA A 604 20.51 -8.03 -0.39
C ALA A 604 21.75 -7.95 0.52
N ALA A 605 21.61 -7.41 1.73
CA ALA A 605 22.72 -7.34 2.69
C ALA A 605 23.22 -8.73 3.14
N GLU A 606 22.31 -9.69 3.34
CA GLU A 606 22.68 -11.08 3.65
C GLU A 606 23.41 -11.75 2.50
N VAL A 607 22.94 -11.56 1.26
CA VAL A 607 23.60 -12.11 0.06
C VAL A 607 24.98 -11.46 -0.12
N GLU A 608 25.12 -10.16 0.12
CA GLU A 608 26.40 -9.47 0.00
C GLU A 608 27.44 -9.99 1.01
N LYS A 609 27.01 -10.27 2.25
CA LYS A 609 27.87 -10.93 3.24
C LYS A 609 28.31 -12.33 2.77
N LYS A 610 27.38 -13.14 2.26
CA LYS A 610 27.70 -14.47 1.69
C LYS A 610 28.65 -14.39 0.50
N VAL A 611 28.55 -13.35 -0.34
CA VAL A 611 29.49 -13.12 -1.44
C VAL A 611 30.90 -12.81 -0.92
N GLN A 612 31.03 -12.05 0.17
CA GLN A 612 32.34 -11.81 0.78
C GLN A 612 32.93 -13.09 1.39
N GLU A 613 32.14 -13.87 2.12
CA GLU A 613 32.58 -15.17 2.67
C GLU A 613 33.01 -16.12 1.55
N ALA A 614 32.23 -16.20 0.47
CA ALA A 614 32.55 -17.03 -0.69
C ALA A 614 33.85 -16.61 -1.38
N LYS A 615 34.21 -15.32 -1.38
CA LYS A 615 35.51 -14.85 -1.92
C LYS A 615 36.69 -15.32 -1.06
N VAL A 616 36.54 -15.32 0.27
CA VAL A 616 37.60 -15.80 1.17
C VAL A 616 37.82 -17.30 0.95
N THR A 617 36.74 -18.08 0.90
CA THR A 617 36.83 -19.53 0.62
C THR A 617 37.43 -19.81 -0.76
N GLU A 618 37.13 -18.99 -1.78
CA GLU A 618 37.73 -19.12 -3.11
C GLU A 618 39.25 -18.95 -3.09
N VAL A 619 39.76 -17.99 -2.30
CA VAL A 619 41.20 -17.78 -2.13
C VAL A 619 41.85 -19.01 -1.49
N GLU A 620 41.28 -19.52 -0.40
CA GLU A 620 41.79 -20.73 0.28
C GLU A 620 41.80 -21.96 -0.65
N ILE A 621 40.75 -22.14 -1.46
CA ILE A 621 40.69 -23.21 -2.45
C ILE A 621 41.77 -23.03 -3.51
N ASN A 622 41.99 -21.80 -4.00
CA ASN A 622 43.03 -21.55 -4.99
C ASN A 622 44.42 -21.80 -4.40
N GLU A 623 44.71 -21.38 -3.17
CA GLU A 623 45.96 -21.71 -2.47
C GLU A 623 46.17 -23.23 -2.36
N ALA A 624 45.14 -23.99 -2.04
CA ALA A 624 45.22 -25.46 -2.01
C ALA A 624 45.53 -26.04 -3.40
N ARG A 625 44.95 -25.48 -4.48
CA ARG A 625 45.23 -25.89 -5.87
C ARG A 625 46.66 -25.60 -6.29
N GLU A 626 47.21 -24.45 -5.89
CA GLU A 626 48.56 -24.02 -6.24
C GLU A 626 49.65 -25.03 -5.83
N HIS A 627 49.41 -25.83 -4.79
CA HIS A 627 50.34 -26.90 -4.39
C HIS A 627 50.58 -27.96 -5.49
N TYR A 628 49.61 -28.18 -6.39
CA TYR A 628 49.72 -29.12 -7.50
C TYR A 628 50.25 -28.46 -8.79
N ARG A 629 50.43 -27.13 -8.81
CA ARG A 629 50.93 -26.39 -9.98
C ARG A 629 52.25 -26.92 -10.53
N PRO A 630 53.26 -27.32 -9.73
CA PRO A 630 54.50 -27.87 -10.26
C PRO A 630 54.31 -29.10 -11.16
N ALA A 631 53.36 -29.98 -10.83
CA ALA A 631 53.03 -31.14 -11.65
C ALA A 631 52.38 -30.74 -12.99
N ALA A 632 51.49 -29.75 -12.96
CA ALA A 632 50.85 -29.21 -14.16
C ALA A 632 51.84 -28.45 -15.05
N ALA A 633 52.75 -27.67 -14.47
CA ALA A 633 53.78 -26.92 -15.17
C ALA A 633 54.74 -27.89 -15.90
N ARG A 634 55.19 -28.95 -15.22
CA ARG A 634 55.98 -30.03 -15.84
C ARG A 634 55.23 -30.68 -17.00
N ALA A 635 53.95 -31.02 -16.80
CA ALA A 635 53.13 -31.65 -17.83
C ALA A 635 52.92 -30.74 -19.05
N SER A 636 52.71 -29.44 -18.83
CA SER A 636 52.61 -28.46 -19.91
C SER A 636 53.92 -28.39 -20.71
N LEU A 637 55.07 -28.27 -20.02
CA LEU A 637 56.39 -28.30 -20.67
C LEU A 637 56.57 -29.55 -21.55
N LEU A 638 56.26 -30.72 -21.01
CA LEU A 638 56.35 -32.01 -21.72
C LEU A 638 55.52 -32.03 -23.00
N TYR A 639 54.29 -31.52 -22.96
CA TYR A 639 53.44 -31.43 -24.14
C TYR A 639 54.05 -30.53 -25.22
N PHE A 640 54.56 -29.36 -24.86
CA PHE A 640 55.14 -28.44 -25.84
C PHE A 640 56.44 -28.98 -26.45
N VAL A 641 57.29 -29.63 -25.66
CA VAL A 641 58.49 -30.31 -26.19
C VAL A 641 58.05 -31.42 -27.16
N MET A 642 57.03 -32.20 -26.82
CA MET A 642 56.48 -33.24 -27.70
C MET A 642 55.88 -32.65 -28.98
N ASN A 643 55.20 -31.51 -28.92
CA ASN A 643 54.62 -30.83 -30.08
C ASN A 643 55.69 -30.24 -31.01
N ASP A 644 56.79 -29.75 -30.45
CA ASP A 644 57.92 -29.20 -31.20
C ASP A 644 58.69 -30.27 -32.00
N LEU A 645 58.52 -31.57 -31.72
CA LEU A 645 59.14 -32.66 -32.48
C LEU A 645 58.70 -32.69 -33.95
N SER A 646 57.53 -32.13 -34.27
CA SER A 646 57.07 -31.96 -35.66
C SER A 646 58.03 -31.13 -36.52
N LYS A 647 58.85 -30.27 -35.91
CA LYS A 647 59.91 -29.48 -36.57
C LYS A 647 61.12 -30.34 -36.97
N VAL A 648 61.35 -31.44 -36.26
CA VAL A 648 62.44 -32.40 -36.56
C VAL A 648 62.02 -33.30 -37.71
N HIS A 649 60.83 -33.90 -37.61
CA HIS A 649 60.30 -34.76 -38.66
C HIS A 649 58.78 -34.60 -38.79
N PRO A 650 58.23 -34.43 -40.01
CA PRO A 650 56.79 -34.22 -40.21
C PRO A 650 55.87 -35.32 -39.68
N MET A 651 56.37 -36.55 -39.49
CA MET A 651 55.61 -37.66 -38.89
C MET A 651 55.41 -37.52 -37.37
N TYR A 652 56.19 -36.69 -36.68
CA TYR A 652 56.14 -36.52 -35.23
C TYR A 652 55.03 -35.53 -34.83
N GLN A 653 53.79 -35.92 -35.12
CA GLN A 653 52.60 -35.14 -34.78
C GLN A 653 51.83 -35.81 -33.66
N PHE A 654 51.70 -35.09 -32.54
CA PHE A 654 51.00 -35.57 -31.37
C PHE A 654 49.81 -34.65 -31.07
N SER A 655 48.62 -35.22 -31.01
CA SER A 655 47.43 -34.46 -30.64
C SER A 655 47.36 -34.21 -29.13
N LEU A 656 46.80 -33.07 -28.73
CA LEU A 656 46.53 -32.78 -27.32
C LEU A 656 45.62 -33.84 -26.69
N LYS A 657 44.65 -34.38 -27.44
CA LYS A 657 43.76 -35.45 -26.98
C LYS A 657 44.53 -36.71 -26.58
N ALA A 658 45.54 -37.11 -27.37
CA ALA A 658 46.38 -38.26 -27.06
C ALA A 658 47.20 -38.00 -25.79
N PHE A 659 47.81 -36.82 -25.69
CA PHE A 659 48.54 -36.40 -24.50
C PHE A 659 47.66 -36.44 -23.24
N SER A 660 46.45 -35.87 -23.28
CA SER A 660 45.53 -35.87 -22.14
C SER A 660 45.12 -37.27 -21.66
N ILE A 661 45.13 -38.29 -22.54
CA ILE A 661 44.88 -39.68 -22.14
C ILE A 661 46.10 -40.25 -21.41
N VAL A 662 47.30 -40.02 -21.93
CA VAL A 662 48.56 -40.49 -21.32
C VAL A 662 48.77 -39.82 -19.97
N PHE A 663 48.53 -38.52 -19.90
CA PHE A 663 48.61 -37.73 -18.67
C PHE A 663 47.70 -38.27 -17.56
N ARG A 664 46.40 -38.51 -17.85
CA ARG A 664 45.47 -39.07 -16.86
C ARG A 664 45.92 -40.44 -16.35
N LYS A 665 46.33 -41.33 -17.27
CA LYS A 665 46.88 -42.65 -16.89
C LYS A 665 48.14 -42.52 -16.02
N ALA A 666 48.97 -41.52 -16.27
CA ALA A 666 50.17 -41.28 -15.48
C ALA A 666 49.85 -40.78 -14.06
N VAL A 667 48.84 -39.93 -13.91
CA VAL A 667 48.34 -39.48 -12.60
C VAL A 667 47.78 -40.67 -11.81
N GLU A 668 46.95 -41.51 -12.44
CA GLU A 668 46.38 -42.73 -11.82
C GLU A 668 47.45 -43.74 -11.39
N LYS A 669 48.54 -43.85 -12.15
CA LYS A 669 49.63 -44.79 -11.88
C LYS A 669 50.59 -44.30 -10.78
N ALA A 670 50.60 -43.01 -10.46
CA ALA A 670 51.54 -42.46 -9.49
C ALA A 670 51.30 -43.06 -8.09
N ALA A 671 52.38 -43.39 -7.36
CA ALA A 671 52.29 -44.02 -6.05
C ALA A 671 51.66 -43.08 -4.99
N PRO A 672 50.57 -43.49 -4.31
CA PRO A 672 49.89 -42.66 -3.32
C PRO A 672 50.76 -42.52 -2.06
N VAL A 673 50.85 -41.29 -1.53
CA VAL A 673 51.64 -40.94 -0.33
C VAL A 673 50.87 -39.92 0.50
N GLN A 674 51.00 -39.94 1.84
CA GLN A 674 50.28 -39.03 2.74
C GLN A 674 50.82 -37.59 2.72
N SER A 675 52.13 -37.41 2.53
CA SER A 675 52.75 -36.10 2.40
C SER A 675 52.44 -35.48 1.03
N LEU A 676 51.83 -34.29 1.02
CA LEU A 676 51.47 -33.57 -0.21
C LEU A 676 52.70 -33.29 -1.08
N LYS A 677 53.82 -32.90 -0.48
CA LYS A 677 55.06 -32.59 -1.20
C LYS A 677 55.61 -33.82 -1.93
N GLU A 678 55.67 -34.95 -1.22
CA GLU A 678 56.14 -36.22 -1.81
C GLU A 678 55.15 -36.75 -2.86
N ARG A 679 53.85 -36.56 -2.64
CA ARG A 679 52.82 -36.90 -3.64
C ARG A 679 53.02 -36.11 -4.94
N VAL A 680 53.28 -34.81 -4.86
CA VAL A 680 53.55 -33.96 -6.04
C VAL A 680 54.81 -34.42 -6.77
N THR A 681 55.88 -34.79 -6.05
CA THR A 681 57.09 -35.36 -6.68
C THR A 681 56.78 -36.67 -7.41
N ASN A 682 56.05 -37.58 -6.78
CA ASN A 682 55.66 -38.85 -7.43
C ASN A 682 54.79 -38.63 -8.68
N LEU A 683 53.92 -37.62 -8.65
CA LEU A 683 53.12 -37.23 -9.82
C LEU A 683 54.02 -36.73 -10.95
N ILE A 684 54.96 -35.82 -10.64
CA ILE A 684 55.94 -35.29 -11.61
C ILE A 684 56.73 -36.44 -12.26
N ASP A 685 57.24 -37.37 -11.47
CA ASP A 685 58.05 -38.50 -11.97
C ASP A 685 57.22 -39.44 -12.84
N SER A 686 56.02 -39.82 -12.38
CA SER A 686 55.11 -40.69 -13.13
C SER A 686 54.68 -40.07 -14.46
N ILE A 687 54.33 -38.77 -14.46
CA ILE A 687 53.95 -38.03 -15.66
C ILE A 687 55.12 -37.98 -16.64
N THR A 688 56.31 -37.60 -16.16
CA THR A 688 57.52 -37.49 -16.99
C THR A 688 57.87 -38.82 -17.62
N PHE A 689 57.90 -39.90 -16.83
CA PHE A 689 58.22 -41.24 -17.33
C PHE A 689 57.18 -41.75 -18.34
N SER A 690 55.89 -41.57 -18.06
CA SER A 690 54.82 -42.06 -18.94
C SER A 690 54.77 -41.31 -20.27
N VAL A 691 54.95 -39.98 -20.26
CA VAL A 691 55.01 -39.16 -21.48
C VAL A 691 56.27 -39.49 -22.28
N TYR A 692 57.42 -39.64 -21.62
CA TYR A 692 58.66 -40.09 -22.27
C TYR A 692 58.48 -41.45 -22.96
N GLN A 693 57.94 -42.44 -22.24
CA GLN A 693 57.71 -43.77 -22.79
C GLN A 693 56.71 -43.76 -23.95
N TYR A 694 55.67 -42.94 -23.88
CA TYR A 694 54.70 -42.80 -24.96
C TYR A 694 55.32 -42.16 -26.21
N THR A 695 56.09 -41.08 -26.03
CA THR A 695 56.71 -40.33 -27.14
C THR A 695 57.78 -41.16 -27.83
N THR A 696 58.67 -41.79 -27.07
CA THR A 696 59.78 -42.62 -27.62
C THR A 696 59.32 -43.84 -28.41
N ARG A 697 58.09 -44.34 -28.19
CA ARG A 697 57.51 -45.41 -29.03
C ARG A 697 57.23 -44.96 -30.47
N GLY A 698 56.99 -43.66 -30.68
CA GLY A 698 56.72 -43.09 -32.01
C GLY A 698 57.94 -42.49 -32.71
N LEU A 699 59.10 -42.43 -32.05
CA LEU A 699 60.33 -41.84 -32.58
C LEU A 699 61.24 -42.89 -33.22
N PHE A 700 62.01 -42.47 -34.22
CA PHE A 700 63.10 -43.26 -34.77
C PHE A 700 64.24 -43.37 -33.77
N GLU A 701 65.03 -44.44 -33.86
CA GLU A 701 66.13 -44.69 -32.91
C GLU A 701 67.15 -43.54 -32.88
N CYS A 702 67.42 -42.93 -34.04
CA CYS A 702 68.33 -41.79 -34.16
C CYS A 702 67.86 -40.54 -33.39
N ASP A 703 66.55 -40.34 -33.26
CA ASP A 703 65.98 -39.11 -32.70
C ASP A 703 65.65 -39.22 -31.21
N LYS A 704 65.71 -40.44 -30.64
CA LYS A 704 65.42 -40.69 -29.22
C LYS A 704 66.38 -39.98 -28.28
N LEU A 705 67.69 -40.03 -28.56
CA LEU A 705 68.71 -39.36 -27.75
C LEU A 705 68.55 -37.84 -27.82
N THR A 706 68.32 -37.30 -29.02
CA THR A 706 68.06 -35.87 -29.23
C THR A 706 66.85 -35.40 -28.43
N TYR A 707 65.75 -36.15 -28.46
CA TYR A 707 64.57 -35.86 -27.64
C TYR A 707 64.87 -35.91 -26.14
N LEU A 708 65.59 -36.92 -25.67
CA LEU A 708 65.95 -37.06 -24.25
C LEU A 708 66.84 -35.90 -23.76
N THR A 709 67.82 -35.51 -24.56
CA THR A 709 68.70 -34.37 -24.26
C THR A 709 67.91 -33.07 -24.23
N GLN A 710 67.08 -32.81 -25.24
CA GLN A 710 66.21 -31.63 -25.27
C GLN A 710 65.26 -31.59 -24.07
N LEU A 711 64.66 -32.73 -23.73
CA LEU A 711 63.76 -32.83 -22.59
C LEU A 711 64.47 -32.50 -21.28
N THR A 712 65.66 -33.05 -21.08
CA THR A 712 66.49 -32.79 -19.88
C THR A 712 66.82 -31.31 -19.76
N PHE A 713 67.33 -30.67 -20.81
CA PHE A 713 67.67 -29.24 -20.76
C PHE A 713 66.45 -28.36 -20.50
N GLN A 714 65.31 -28.64 -21.15
CA GLN A 714 64.07 -27.90 -20.90
C GLN A 714 63.59 -28.05 -19.45
N ILE A 715 63.76 -29.24 -18.86
CA ILE A 715 63.44 -29.50 -17.45
C ILE A 715 64.35 -28.70 -16.50
N LEU A 716 65.66 -28.68 -16.76
CA LEU A 716 66.65 -27.95 -15.98
C LEU A 716 66.44 -26.43 -16.07
N LEU A 717 66.15 -25.92 -17.26
CA LEU A 717 65.80 -24.51 -17.49
C LEU A 717 64.54 -24.11 -16.70
N MET A 718 63.52 -24.96 -16.69
CA MET A 718 62.29 -24.70 -15.91
C MET A 718 62.56 -24.65 -14.40
N ASN A 719 63.48 -25.48 -13.91
CA ASN A 719 63.89 -25.50 -12.51
C ASN A 719 64.89 -24.38 -12.17
N GLN A 720 65.35 -23.60 -13.15
CA GLN A 720 66.42 -22.59 -12.99
C GLN A 720 67.75 -23.18 -12.50
N GLU A 721 68.02 -24.44 -12.82
CA GLU A 721 69.28 -25.13 -12.47
C GLU A 721 70.40 -24.82 -13.46
N VAL A 722 70.05 -24.37 -14.67
CA VAL A 722 70.97 -23.97 -15.75
C VAL A 722 70.45 -22.67 -16.37
N ASP A 723 71.35 -21.77 -16.78
CA ASP A 723 70.97 -20.54 -17.45
C ASP A 723 70.69 -20.76 -18.95
N ALA A 724 69.75 -20.00 -19.52
CA ALA A 724 69.43 -20.07 -20.95
C ALA A 724 70.66 -19.73 -21.81
N ALA A 725 71.48 -18.77 -21.38
CA ALA A 725 72.70 -18.40 -22.08
C ALA A 725 73.76 -19.52 -22.08
N GLU A 726 73.82 -20.32 -21.00
CA GLU A 726 74.74 -21.47 -20.92
C GLU A 726 74.30 -22.59 -21.86
N VAL A 727 72.99 -22.86 -21.93
CA VAL A 727 72.43 -23.84 -22.88
C VAL A 727 72.65 -23.38 -24.32
N ASP A 728 72.40 -22.11 -24.63
CA ASP A 728 72.62 -21.53 -25.96
C ASP A 728 74.10 -21.53 -26.38
N PHE A 729 75.04 -21.45 -25.42
CA PHE A 729 76.47 -21.60 -25.70
C PHE A 729 76.89 -23.06 -25.97
N LEU A 730 76.18 -24.03 -25.37
CA LEU A 730 76.43 -25.46 -25.49
C LEU A 730 75.91 -26.05 -26.81
N LEU A 731 74.89 -25.42 -27.40
CA LEU A 731 74.25 -25.76 -28.67
C LEU A 731 74.94 -25.07 -29.85
#